data_AF-A0A919FMW5-F1
#
_entry.id   AF-A0A919FMW5-F1
#
_cell.length_a   1.000
_cell.length_b   1.000
_cell.length_c   1.000
_cell.angle_alpha   90.00
_cell.angle_beta   90.00
_cell.angle_gamma   90.00
#
_symmetry.space_group_name_H-M   'P 1'
#
loop_
_entity.id
_entity.type
_entity.pdbx_description
1 polymer ?
#
loop_
_entity_poly.entity_id
_entity_poly.type
_entity_poly.pdbx_seq_one_letter_code
_entity_poly.pdbx_strand_id
1 'polypeptide(L)'
;MYMHPPGRSRRLLLAGALTLGLVAPTAAVSVAASDSAVGATSAAAADGDYAAYFFPYFTGESTADGETISFAVSDGPDPLEWTTLNGGKPVLSSDLGTKGLRDPFLIRGGDGTYYLLATDLQIYGGGNFGDAQETGSRSLMVWESTDLVNWGEQREIELAPENAGNLWAPEAYWDEAAGEFVVYWASALYPADVPPAERDIRTSYQRMLYATTTDFETFSEPQPWIDEPQGNGLGMIDSTVQEEDGVYYRLTKDESYMGMRQESSTDLRRTQGVTEGDGWDLIAERVGFGQPNPWGGTFTGGEGPTLFPSLTDDRWFLLQDQPSYHGGQGYMLFESDDLSSGKWTANLDAILPASPRHGTVLPITAEEKAALLAAYPPAETPIQEHTLDVDAAAAGTEMSDDLYGVFYEDINYAADGGLYAELVRNRSFEFAATDNRNFTGMTGWEVVQRGGAGTAQVQSERGEWLNDANRAYLTVQADGRGVGVRNASYNEGFAIEEGEKYDFSVFARSDRGQQLRVSLESPDGGTTYASTTVWVNGEDLWKKHTAKLTARGTANDARLVVTGGAAGTLRLDMVSLFPRDTWVGPVNGRSDLRKDLAEKVAELDPSFLRFPGGCVTNVGTFDTYLESDGADRRRTYQWKETIGPVEERPTNWNFWGYNQTYGLGYLEYFEFAEDLGATPLPVLSVGANGCGSRIPEMTDDVRIDRWVQDTVDLIEFANGSVDTEWGAKRAALGHPEPFDLKYIGLGNEENTRTFEANFPRFRDAVEEAHPEVTVISNTGPDDAGARFDELWKYNREQGVEMVDEHYYNDPSWFLSNTERYDSYDREGPHVFLGEYASRGNAWSNSLSEAAYMTGIERNADVVELASYAPMFANEDYVQWSPDLMWFDNDQSWGSTSYYTQKMFMTNTGDQVVPSTHDGPEEAPENISGGVFLSTWNTQAAYDDVVVTDNESGEVLFSDSFGDAGQWQPQAGTWGVQNGEYVQSAGNVTDARSIITDAYTKDWDNYTLELDARKLGGSEAFLVGFAAGGRDDFYWWNLGGWNNSRQALQRADNSSANEVAAVEGHRMETGRDYHVKVVVSGRTIKLYLDGALQMTYTEPTTESLYQVVTRDAETGELVLKVVNPYDSVARTAVSVDGYSVAPEAEVIEMSGAPSAMNTKTQPERVVPAEGPTTLDVSPSDGGSGFSYDFPAHSITFLRLSEADAG
;
A
#
# COMPACT_ATOMS: atom_id res chain seq x y z
N MET A 1 16.20 -49.23 41.74
CA MET A 1 16.17 -48.00 42.57
C MET A 1 17.02 -46.98 41.84
N TYR A 2 16.53 -45.84 41.33
CA TYR A 2 15.20 -45.20 41.29
C TYR A 2 15.26 -44.31 40.02
N MET A 3 14.44 -44.61 39.00
CA MET A 3 13.17 -43.95 38.63
C MET A 3 13.29 -42.64 37.82
N HIS A 4 13.09 -42.77 36.51
CA HIS A 4 12.27 -41.93 35.62
C HIS A 4 10.76 -42.31 35.77
N PRO A 5 9.73 -41.79 35.03
CA PRO A 5 9.58 -40.72 34.00
C PRO A 5 8.28 -39.81 34.22
N PRO A 6 7.31 -39.61 33.28
CA PRO A 6 7.10 -38.52 32.29
C PRO A 6 5.65 -37.87 32.23
N GLY A 7 5.44 -36.87 31.36
CA GLY A 7 4.40 -36.86 30.28
C GLY A 7 2.91 -36.44 30.49
N ARG A 8 2.39 -35.74 29.44
CA ARG A 8 1.03 -35.72 28.81
C ARG A 8 -0.06 -34.69 29.18
N SER A 9 -0.35 -33.82 28.20
CA SER A 9 -1.58 -33.61 27.37
C SER A 9 -3.00 -33.83 27.93
N ARG A 10 -3.91 -32.88 27.61
CA ARG A 10 -5.39 -33.02 27.33
C ARG A 10 -5.80 -31.83 26.45
N ARG A 11 -6.25 -31.90 25.18
CA ARG A 11 -7.46 -32.49 24.56
C ARG A 11 -8.77 -32.21 25.30
N LEU A 12 -9.56 -31.25 24.81
CA LEU A 12 -11.02 -31.18 25.03
C LEU A 12 -11.74 -31.87 23.87
N LEU A 13 -12.72 -32.69 24.21
CA LEU A 13 -13.58 -33.46 23.31
C LEU A 13 -14.99 -32.88 23.39
N LEU A 14 -15.57 -32.55 22.23
CA LEU A 14 -17.00 -32.34 22.03
C LEU A 14 -17.77 -33.66 22.25
N ALA A 15 -18.91 -33.60 22.92
CA ALA A 15 -19.90 -34.67 22.91
C ALA A 15 -21.32 -34.06 22.93
N GLY A 16 -22.07 -34.30 21.86
CA GLY A 16 -23.49 -33.95 21.75
C GLY A 16 -24.40 -34.96 22.46
N ALA A 17 -25.62 -34.51 22.76
CA ALA A 17 -26.74 -35.38 23.09
C ALA A 17 -28.07 -34.76 22.62
N LEU A 18 -28.73 -35.46 21.68
CA LEU A 18 -30.13 -35.31 21.32
C LEU A 18 -31.07 -35.66 22.49
N THR A 19 -32.19 -34.95 22.62
CA THR A 19 -33.45 -35.55 23.12
C THR A 19 -34.68 -34.91 22.47
N LEU A 20 -35.50 -35.77 21.84
CA LEU A 20 -36.87 -35.52 21.39
C LEU A 20 -37.86 -35.47 22.58
N GLY A 21 -38.92 -34.66 22.48
CA GLY A 21 -40.06 -34.70 23.42
C GLY A 21 -41.33 -34.00 22.91
N LEU A 22 -42.34 -34.79 22.59
CA LEU A 22 -43.66 -34.48 22.01
C LEU A 22 -44.57 -33.45 22.73
N VAL A 23 -45.43 -32.86 21.90
CA VAL A 23 -46.62 -32.00 22.09
C VAL A 23 -47.74 -32.64 22.94
N ALA A 24 -48.50 -31.84 23.72
CA ALA A 24 -49.98 -31.62 23.68
C ALA A 24 -50.55 -31.10 25.06
N PRO A 25 -51.82 -30.62 25.17
CA PRO A 25 -52.15 -29.24 25.60
C PRO A 25 -52.99 -29.18 26.90
N THR A 26 -53.23 -27.99 27.49
CA THR A 26 -54.55 -27.55 28.00
C THR A 26 -54.51 -26.22 28.78
N ALA A 27 -55.40 -25.31 28.36
CA ALA A 27 -56.38 -24.53 29.12
C ALA A 27 -55.95 -23.56 30.25
N ALA A 28 -56.44 -22.33 30.06
CA ALA A 28 -56.38 -21.16 30.91
C ALA A 28 -57.00 -21.32 32.31
N VAL A 29 -56.37 -20.66 33.30
CA VAL A 29 -57.05 -20.03 34.44
C VAL A 29 -56.37 -18.69 34.74
N SER A 30 -57.16 -17.63 34.70
CA SER A 30 -56.83 -16.27 35.11
C SER A 30 -56.58 -16.17 36.63
N VAL A 31 -55.51 -15.50 37.05
CA VAL A 31 -55.44 -14.85 38.37
C VAL A 31 -54.77 -13.48 38.20
N ALA A 32 -55.49 -12.45 38.64
CA ALA A 32 -55.05 -11.07 38.67
C ALA A 32 -53.83 -10.87 39.58
N ALA A 33 -52.88 -10.07 39.13
CA ALA A 33 -51.86 -9.45 39.96
C ALA A 33 -51.81 -7.96 39.62
N SER A 34 -51.98 -7.16 40.68
CA SER A 34 -51.95 -5.71 40.73
C SER A 34 -50.52 -5.16 40.56
N ASP A 35 -50.43 -4.08 39.78
CA ASP A 35 -49.43 -3.03 39.71
C ASP A 35 -48.07 -3.26 40.40
N SER A 36 -47.04 -3.37 39.56
CA SER A 36 -45.73 -2.79 39.80
C SER A 36 -45.24 -2.29 38.44
N ALA A 37 -45.26 -0.97 38.25
CA ALA A 37 -44.75 -0.31 37.06
C ALA A 37 -43.26 -0.65 36.90
N VAL A 38 -42.94 -1.36 35.83
CA VAL A 38 -41.59 -1.50 35.29
C VAL A 38 -41.50 -0.49 34.16
N GLY A 39 -40.58 0.46 34.28
CA GLY A 39 -40.25 1.41 33.23
C GLY A 39 -39.61 0.66 32.06
N ALA A 40 -40.19 0.83 30.87
CA ALA A 40 -39.51 0.59 29.61
C ALA A 40 -38.73 1.86 29.28
N THR A 41 -37.43 1.69 29.05
CA THR A 41 -36.42 2.70 28.70
C THR A 41 -36.21 2.74 27.19
N SER A 42 -35.83 3.94 26.71
CA SER A 42 -35.24 4.26 25.41
C SER A 42 -34.50 3.11 24.75
N ALA A 43 -34.72 2.91 23.44
CA ALA A 43 -34.15 1.89 22.60
C ALA A 43 -32.64 2.05 22.45
N ALA A 44 -31.91 1.70 23.51
CA ALA A 44 -31.04 0.56 23.38
C ALA A 44 -31.95 -0.62 23.01
N ALA A 45 -31.85 -1.09 21.77
CA ALA A 45 -32.62 -2.24 21.33
C ALA A 45 -32.49 -3.38 22.36
N ALA A 46 -33.57 -4.14 22.52
CA ALA A 46 -33.59 -5.36 23.32
C ALA A 46 -32.32 -6.22 23.06
N ASP A 47 -31.82 -6.88 24.11
CA ASP A 47 -30.83 -7.97 24.14
C ASP A 47 -31.11 -9.05 23.05
N GLY A 48 -30.93 -8.71 21.78
CA GLY A 48 -30.73 -9.63 20.68
C GLY A 48 -29.23 -9.75 20.48
N ASP A 49 -28.73 -10.97 20.37
CA ASP A 49 -27.35 -11.22 19.93
C ASP A 49 -27.24 -10.78 18.45
N TYR A 50 -27.03 -9.47 18.22
CA TYR A 50 -26.73 -8.93 16.90
C TYR A 50 -25.47 -9.59 16.37
N ALA A 51 -25.51 -9.99 15.10
CA ALA A 51 -24.45 -10.81 14.50
C ALA A 51 -23.84 -10.15 13.26
N ALA A 52 -24.47 -9.09 12.74
CA ALA A 52 -24.05 -8.38 11.56
C ALA A 52 -24.76 -7.02 11.45
N TYR A 53 -24.46 -6.29 10.38
CA TYR A 53 -25.10 -5.06 9.98
C TYR A 53 -25.81 -5.22 8.62
N PHE A 54 -26.84 -4.43 8.41
CA PHE A 54 -27.52 -4.24 7.13
C PHE A 54 -27.30 -2.82 6.63
N PHE A 55 -27.00 -2.68 5.35
CA PHE A 55 -26.63 -1.40 4.73
C PHE A 55 -27.41 -1.18 3.43
N PRO A 56 -28.53 -0.45 3.47
CA PRO A 56 -29.12 0.17 2.29
C PRO A 56 -28.33 1.41 1.84
N TYR A 57 -28.04 1.49 0.55
CA TYR A 57 -27.29 2.57 -0.09
C TYR A 57 -27.74 2.77 -1.55
N PHE A 58 -27.29 3.85 -2.19
CA PHE A 58 -27.40 4.04 -3.65
C PHE A 58 -25.99 4.21 -4.26
N THR A 59 -25.83 4.15 -5.58
CA THR A 59 -24.48 4.14 -6.21
C THR A 59 -24.10 5.42 -6.96
N GLY A 60 -25.00 6.40 -7.02
CA GLY A 60 -24.73 7.73 -7.56
C GLY A 60 -25.34 7.99 -8.93
N GLU A 61 -25.05 9.17 -9.48
CA GLU A 61 -25.67 9.70 -10.70
C GLU A 61 -24.92 9.36 -12.00
N SER A 62 -24.02 8.37 -11.99
CA SER A 62 -23.20 8.01 -13.17
C SER A 62 -23.87 7.00 -14.09
N THR A 63 -24.85 6.23 -13.60
CA THR A 63 -25.57 5.21 -14.38
C THR A 63 -27.08 5.39 -14.29
N ALA A 64 -27.81 4.79 -15.24
CA ALA A 64 -29.27 4.90 -15.30
C ALA A 64 -30.01 4.32 -14.09
N ASP A 65 -29.39 3.38 -13.40
CA ASP A 65 -29.89 2.72 -12.21
C ASP A 65 -29.17 3.15 -10.92
N GLY A 66 -28.18 4.04 -10.99
CA GLY A 66 -27.39 4.39 -9.81
C GLY A 66 -28.14 5.20 -8.74
N GLU A 67 -29.24 5.85 -9.12
CA GLU A 67 -30.17 6.55 -8.22
C GLU A 67 -31.36 5.65 -7.86
N THR A 68 -31.04 4.42 -7.42
CA THR A 68 -31.97 3.43 -6.86
C THR A 68 -31.31 2.74 -5.65
N ILE A 69 -32.07 2.01 -4.84
CA ILE A 69 -31.57 1.51 -3.55
C ILE A 69 -31.10 0.06 -3.70
N SER A 70 -29.83 -0.16 -3.38
CA SER A 70 -29.16 -1.45 -3.27
C SER A 70 -28.90 -1.81 -1.81
N PHE A 71 -28.65 -3.08 -1.54
CA PHE A 71 -28.45 -3.60 -0.19
C PHE A 71 -27.13 -4.35 -0.04
N ALA A 72 -26.54 -4.29 1.15
CA ALA A 72 -25.42 -5.13 1.59
C ALA A 72 -25.62 -5.59 3.04
N VAL A 73 -24.91 -6.65 3.42
CA VAL A 73 -24.78 -7.09 4.82
C VAL A 73 -23.32 -7.25 5.18
N SER A 74 -22.94 -6.92 6.41
CA SER A 74 -21.58 -7.19 6.86
C SER A 74 -21.35 -8.69 7.02
N ASP A 75 -20.11 -9.14 6.83
CA ASP A 75 -19.76 -10.56 6.86
C ASP A 75 -19.77 -11.15 8.28
N GLY A 76 -19.65 -10.29 9.29
CA GLY A 76 -19.83 -10.62 10.70
C GLY A 76 -20.20 -9.40 11.54
N PRO A 77 -19.96 -9.44 12.87
CA PRO A 77 -20.27 -8.33 13.77
C PRO A 77 -19.31 -7.15 13.62
N ASP A 78 -18.28 -7.29 12.79
CA ASP A 78 -17.34 -6.23 12.41
C ASP A 78 -17.79 -5.61 11.06
N PRO A 79 -17.88 -4.27 10.94
CA PRO A 79 -18.35 -3.58 9.73
C PRO A 79 -17.25 -3.36 8.67
N LEU A 80 -16.11 -4.04 8.75
CA LEU A 80 -15.00 -3.86 7.80
C LEU A 80 -15.18 -4.60 6.47
N GLU A 81 -16.07 -5.60 6.39
CA GLU A 81 -16.30 -6.39 5.17
C GLU A 81 -17.78 -6.59 4.92
N TRP A 82 -18.18 -6.44 3.65
CA TRP A 82 -19.58 -6.41 3.23
C TRP A 82 -19.84 -7.29 2.02
N THR A 83 -20.85 -8.15 2.13
CA THR A 83 -21.45 -8.88 1.01
C THR A 83 -22.57 -8.05 0.38
N THR A 84 -22.46 -7.75 -0.92
CA THR A 84 -23.56 -7.14 -1.68
C THR A 84 -24.68 -8.15 -1.95
N LEU A 85 -25.92 -7.71 -1.78
CA LEU A 85 -27.10 -8.55 -1.96
C LEU A 85 -27.67 -8.41 -3.39
N ASN A 86 -28.51 -9.38 -3.78
CA ASN A 86 -29.21 -9.40 -5.08
C ASN A 86 -28.26 -9.34 -6.29
N GLY A 87 -27.07 -9.93 -6.16
CA GLY A 87 -26.00 -9.84 -7.15
C GLY A 87 -25.56 -8.41 -7.46
N GLY A 88 -25.61 -7.51 -6.47
CA GLY A 88 -25.26 -6.10 -6.61
C GLY A 88 -26.31 -5.25 -7.33
N LYS A 89 -27.45 -5.83 -7.72
CA LYS A 89 -28.52 -5.10 -8.39
C LYS A 89 -29.43 -4.41 -7.39
N PRO A 90 -29.99 -3.23 -7.73
CA PRO A 90 -30.95 -2.55 -6.88
C PRO A 90 -32.13 -3.42 -6.49
N VAL A 91 -32.60 -3.25 -5.26
CA VAL A 91 -33.76 -3.95 -4.70
C VAL A 91 -35.00 -3.06 -4.71
N LEU A 92 -34.86 -1.76 -4.45
CA LEU A 92 -35.97 -0.79 -4.50
C LEU A 92 -35.73 0.27 -5.57
N SER A 93 -36.75 0.52 -6.38
CA SER A 93 -36.81 1.56 -7.42
C SER A 93 -38.09 2.36 -7.29
N SER A 94 -38.12 3.59 -7.81
CA SER A 94 -39.30 4.46 -7.76
C SER A 94 -39.97 4.63 -9.12
N ASP A 95 -41.30 4.49 -9.14
CA ASP A 95 -42.16 4.93 -10.24
C ASP A 95 -42.87 6.27 -9.93
N LEU A 96 -42.65 6.82 -8.73
CA LEU A 96 -43.24 8.04 -8.20
C LEU A 96 -42.24 9.22 -8.24
N GLY A 97 -42.75 10.44 -8.07
CA GLY A 97 -41.93 11.66 -8.05
C GLY A 97 -41.00 11.83 -9.26
N THR A 98 -39.74 12.13 -8.97
CA THR A 98 -38.65 12.27 -9.95
C THR A 98 -38.13 10.93 -10.47
N LYS A 99 -38.51 9.81 -9.83
CA LYS A 99 -38.08 8.42 -10.06
C LYS A 99 -36.69 8.05 -9.57
N GLY A 100 -35.89 9.03 -9.14
CA GLY A 100 -34.61 8.78 -8.49
C GLY A 100 -34.77 8.65 -6.97
N LEU A 101 -34.04 7.72 -6.37
CA LEU A 101 -33.98 7.49 -4.94
C LEU A 101 -32.54 7.71 -4.46
N ARG A 102 -32.37 8.66 -3.55
CA ARG A 102 -31.08 9.00 -2.94
C ARG A 102 -31.21 8.99 -1.43
N ASP A 103 -30.08 8.93 -0.74
CA ASP A 103 -29.98 9.04 0.72
C ASP A 103 -30.92 8.10 1.50
N PRO A 104 -30.91 6.77 1.24
CA PRO A 104 -31.70 5.82 2.00
C PRO A 104 -31.38 5.85 3.51
N PHE A 105 -32.41 6.11 4.32
CA PHE A 105 -32.33 6.00 5.77
C PHE A 105 -33.21 4.88 6.30
N LEU A 106 -32.69 4.05 7.21
CA LEU A 106 -33.41 2.91 7.76
C LEU A 106 -33.48 2.95 9.28
N ILE A 107 -34.68 2.84 9.84
CA ILE A 107 -34.90 2.75 11.29
C ILE A 107 -35.89 1.65 11.65
N ARG A 108 -35.64 0.98 12.78
CA ARG A 108 -36.60 0.07 13.41
C ARG A 108 -37.45 0.87 14.43
N GLY A 109 -38.76 0.88 14.23
CA GLY A 109 -39.72 1.50 15.15
C GLY A 109 -39.93 0.73 16.44
N GLY A 110 -40.55 1.39 17.43
CA GLY A 110 -40.82 0.78 18.75
C GLY A 110 -41.79 -0.42 18.73
N ASP A 111 -42.49 -0.65 17.63
CA ASP A 111 -43.36 -1.81 17.38
C ASP A 111 -42.67 -2.96 16.64
N GLY A 112 -41.40 -2.78 16.25
CA GLY A 112 -40.60 -3.73 15.47
C GLY A 112 -40.71 -3.57 13.96
N THR A 113 -41.50 -2.61 13.46
CA THR A 113 -41.61 -2.31 12.02
C THR A 113 -40.38 -1.53 11.55
N TYR A 114 -39.85 -1.87 10.38
CA TYR A 114 -38.79 -1.12 9.71
C TYR A 114 -39.36 -0.08 8.77
N TYR A 115 -38.80 1.12 8.83
CA TYR A 115 -39.13 2.21 7.93
C TYR A 115 -37.88 2.60 7.14
N LEU A 116 -37.98 2.52 5.81
CA LEU A 116 -36.97 3.03 4.90
C LEU A 116 -37.45 4.36 4.31
N LEU A 117 -36.66 5.40 4.50
CA LEU A 117 -36.87 6.74 3.95
C LEU A 117 -35.89 6.97 2.80
N ALA A 118 -36.24 7.80 1.83
CA ALA A 118 -35.31 8.25 0.80
C ALA A 118 -35.69 9.63 0.26
N THR A 119 -34.69 10.34 -0.25
CA THR A 119 -34.84 11.55 -1.05
C THR A 119 -35.43 11.22 -2.42
N ASP A 120 -36.46 11.94 -2.84
CA ASP A 120 -36.97 11.91 -4.22
C ASP A 120 -36.15 12.85 -5.12
N LEU A 121 -35.09 12.31 -5.74
CA LEU A 121 -34.22 13.09 -6.62
C LEU A 121 -33.55 12.23 -7.70
N GLN A 122 -33.71 12.65 -8.95
CA GLN A 122 -32.99 12.13 -10.12
C GLN A 122 -32.11 13.23 -10.74
N ILE A 123 -30.80 13.02 -10.77
CA ILE A 123 -29.80 13.88 -11.44
C ILE A 123 -29.32 13.24 -12.75
N TYR A 124 -29.22 11.91 -12.79
CA TYR A 124 -28.83 11.19 -14.01
C TYR A 124 -29.77 11.53 -15.18
N GLY A 125 -29.19 11.68 -16.38
CA GLY A 125 -29.95 12.04 -17.58
C GLY A 125 -30.16 13.55 -17.80
N GLY A 126 -29.42 14.40 -17.07
CA GLY A 126 -29.33 15.85 -17.34
C GLY A 126 -29.94 16.77 -16.28
N GLY A 127 -30.13 16.28 -15.04
CA GLY A 127 -30.54 17.10 -13.90
C GLY A 127 -29.44 18.03 -13.40
N ASN A 128 -29.82 19.08 -12.68
CA ASN A 128 -28.91 20.10 -12.14
C ASN A 128 -29.18 20.29 -10.64
N PHE A 129 -28.13 20.19 -9.81
CA PHE A 129 -28.27 20.35 -8.35
C PHE A 129 -28.72 21.76 -7.93
N GLY A 130 -28.46 22.81 -8.71
CA GLY A 130 -29.01 24.15 -8.46
C GLY A 130 -30.53 24.18 -8.62
N ASP A 131 -31.02 23.68 -9.77
CA ASP A 131 -32.46 23.60 -10.04
C ASP A 131 -33.18 22.74 -9.00
N ALA A 132 -32.54 21.65 -8.57
CA ALA A 132 -33.04 20.74 -7.55
C ALA A 132 -33.15 21.42 -6.17
N GLN A 133 -32.29 22.38 -5.83
CA GLN A 133 -32.37 23.17 -4.59
C GLN A 133 -33.36 24.34 -4.67
N GLU A 134 -33.69 24.79 -5.87
CA GLU A 134 -34.56 25.95 -6.07
C GLU A 134 -36.02 25.52 -6.25
N THR A 135 -36.23 24.43 -7.01
CA THR A 135 -37.55 23.99 -7.49
C THR A 135 -37.71 22.47 -7.57
N GLY A 136 -36.88 21.69 -6.87
CA GLY A 136 -36.93 20.24 -6.84
C GLY A 136 -38.09 19.64 -6.03
N SER A 137 -38.00 18.34 -5.78
CA SER A 137 -39.02 17.61 -5.01
C SER A 137 -39.05 18.06 -3.55
N ARG A 138 -40.25 18.20 -3.01
CA ARG A 138 -40.52 18.49 -1.58
C ARG A 138 -41.01 17.25 -0.83
N SER A 139 -40.90 16.09 -1.48
CA SER A 139 -41.42 14.82 -1.01
C SER A 139 -40.32 13.95 -0.42
N LEU A 140 -40.68 13.18 0.61
CA LEU A 140 -39.88 12.03 1.07
C LEU A 140 -40.55 10.73 0.62
N MET A 141 -39.75 9.73 0.31
CA MET A 141 -40.22 8.40 -0.11
C MET A 141 -40.16 7.44 1.08
N VAL A 142 -41.21 6.64 1.30
CA VAL A 142 -41.30 5.71 2.44
C VAL A 142 -41.67 4.31 2.00
N TRP A 143 -40.97 3.32 2.56
CA TRP A 143 -41.36 1.91 2.58
C TRP A 143 -41.42 1.38 4.01
N GLU A 144 -42.23 0.34 4.21
CA GLU A 144 -42.31 -0.40 5.46
C GLU A 144 -41.93 -1.86 5.24
N SER A 145 -41.27 -2.48 6.22
CA SER A 145 -41.03 -3.92 6.26
C SER A 145 -41.17 -4.45 7.69
N THR A 146 -41.48 -5.74 7.84
CA THR A 146 -41.48 -6.41 9.15
C THR A 146 -40.35 -7.42 9.29
N ASP A 147 -39.56 -7.62 8.23
CA ASP A 147 -38.52 -8.67 8.15
C ASP A 147 -37.30 -8.28 7.29
N LEU A 148 -37.17 -6.99 6.90
CA LEU A 148 -36.15 -6.43 5.99
C LEU A 148 -36.14 -7.01 4.56
N VAL A 149 -36.93 -8.06 4.31
CA VAL A 149 -36.99 -8.77 3.05
C VAL A 149 -38.19 -8.31 2.24
N ASN A 150 -39.37 -8.34 2.84
CA ASN A 150 -40.63 -8.01 2.17
C ASN A 150 -40.97 -6.55 2.45
N TRP A 151 -40.89 -5.74 1.40
CA TRP A 151 -41.20 -4.31 1.45
C TRP A 151 -42.63 -4.03 0.98
N GLY A 152 -43.33 -3.16 1.70
CA GLY A 152 -44.67 -2.69 1.37
C GLY A 152 -44.72 -1.78 0.13
N GLU A 153 -45.91 -1.25 -0.18
CA GLU A 153 -46.05 -0.28 -1.28
C GLU A 153 -45.31 1.03 -0.96
N GLN A 154 -44.60 1.58 -1.96
CA GLN A 154 -43.95 2.89 -1.87
C GLN A 154 -44.98 3.99 -1.61
N ARG A 155 -44.69 4.90 -0.68
CA ARG A 155 -45.45 6.14 -0.46
C ARG A 155 -44.59 7.36 -0.76
N GLU A 156 -45.15 8.31 -1.52
CA GLU A 156 -44.58 9.66 -1.71
C GLU A 156 -45.32 10.65 -0.80
N ILE A 157 -44.58 11.30 0.11
CA ILE A 157 -45.15 12.21 1.11
C ILE A 157 -44.55 13.60 0.95
N GLU A 158 -45.33 14.54 0.41
CA GLU A 158 -44.95 15.95 0.34
C GLU A 158 -44.96 16.57 1.74
N LEU A 159 -43.77 16.72 2.34
CA LEU A 159 -43.60 17.17 3.73
C LEU A 159 -42.96 18.56 3.83
N ALA A 160 -42.07 18.94 2.92
CA ALA A 160 -41.39 20.22 3.02
C ALA A 160 -42.35 21.41 2.73
N PRO A 161 -42.19 22.55 3.45
CA PRO A 161 -43.06 23.72 3.28
C PRO A 161 -43.19 24.21 1.83
N GLU A 162 -44.29 24.90 1.48
CA GLU A 162 -44.53 25.41 0.11
C GLU A 162 -43.41 26.36 -0.39
N ASN A 163 -42.77 27.08 0.54
CA ASN A 163 -41.67 27.99 0.24
C ASN A 163 -40.29 27.30 0.22
N ALA A 164 -40.22 25.98 0.43
CA ALA A 164 -39.00 25.20 0.27
C ALA A 164 -38.71 24.92 -1.22
N GLY A 165 -37.44 24.79 -1.57
CA GLY A 165 -37.01 24.33 -2.89
C GLY A 165 -36.81 22.83 -3.00
N ASN A 166 -36.56 22.14 -1.88
CA ASN A 166 -36.22 20.72 -1.83
C ASN A 166 -36.55 20.07 -0.47
N LEU A 167 -36.52 18.74 -0.41
CA LEU A 167 -36.40 17.91 0.79
C LEU A 167 -35.30 16.87 0.53
N TRP A 168 -34.16 16.98 1.22
CA TRP A 168 -32.98 16.11 0.99
C TRP A 168 -32.49 15.43 2.28
N ALA A 169 -31.89 14.26 2.11
CA ALA A 169 -31.30 13.41 3.15
C ALA A 169 -32.20 13.26 4.40
N PRO A 170 -33.43 12.72 4.26
CA PRO A 170 -34.30 12.53 5.41
C PRO A 170 -33.80 11.39 6.31
N GLU A 171 -33.54 11.70 7.57
CA GLU A 171 -33.30 10.71 8.62
C GLU A 171 -34.35 10.82 9.73
N ALA A 172 -34.41 9.85 10.62
CA ALA A 172 -35.32 9.85 11.74
C ALA A 172 -34.69 9.29 13.02
N TYR A 173 -35.14 9.76 14.17
CA TYR A 173 -34.76 9.22 15.48
C TYR A 173 -36.01 8.89 16.28
N TRP A 174 -36.05 7.73 16.94
CA TRP A 174 -37.17 7.34 17.80
C TRP A 174 -37.02 7.94 19.20
N ASP A 175 -37.85 8.93 19.52
CA ASP A 175 -37.91 9.50 20.87
C ASP A 175 -38.85 8.68 21.74
N GLU A 176 -38.26 7.82 22.57
CA GLU A 176 -39.01 6.97 23.48
C GLU A 176 -39.79 7.69 24.56
N ALA A 177 -39.30 8.84 25.04
CA ALA A 177 -40.00 9.58 26.07
C ALA A 177 -41.32 10.15 25.52
N ALA A 178 -41.35 10.49 24.22
CA ALA A 178 -42.52 11.00 23.53
C ALA A 178 -43.34 9.91 22.82
N GLY A 179 -42.74 8.77 22.49
CA GLY A 179 -43.36 7.69 21.72
C GLY A 179 -43.63 8.07 20.26
N GLU A 180 -42.74 8.87 19.66
CA GLU A 180 -42.84 9.37 18.28
C GLU A 180 -41.45 9.42 17.62
N PHE A 181 -41.41 9.38 16.30
CA PHE A 181 -40.23 9.68 15.50
C PHE A 181 -40.03 11.18 15.38
N VAL A 182 -38.79 11.64 15.49
CA VAL A 182 -38.32 12.95 15.06
C VAL A 182 -37.66 12.76 13.70
N VAL A 183 -38.34 13.18 12.63
CA VAL A 183 -37.86 13.08 11.24
C VAL A 183 -37.26 14.40 10.85
N TYR A 184 -36.02 14.41 10.35
CA TYR A 184 -35.28 15.62 10.03
C TYR A 184 -34.61 15.54 8.65
N TRP A 185 -34.48 16.67 7.97
CA TRP A 185 -34.03 16.76 6.57
C TRP A 185 -33.52 18.16 6.22
N ALA A 186 -32.83 18.32 5.09
CA ALA A 186 -32.39 19.60 4.57
C ALA A 186 -33.37 20.21 3.55
N SER A 187 -33.64 21.51 3.68
CA SER A 187 -34.44 22.29 2.72
C SER A 187 -33.91 23.72 2.54
N ALA A 188 -33.78 24.17 1.30
CA ALA A 188 -33.57 25.58 0.99
C ALA A 188 -34.91 26.34 1.12
N LEU A 189 -35.02 27.24 2.11
CA LEU A 189 -36.23 28.02 2.33
C LEU A 189 -36.14 29.40 1.66
N TYR A 190 -37.16 29.75 0.87
CA TYR A 190 -37.25 31.05 0.20
C TYR A 190 -38.31 31.94 0.87
N PRO A 191 -38.20 33.27 0.78
CA PRO A 191 -39.27 34.15 1.23
C PRO A 191 -40.58 33.82 0.51
N ALA A 192 -41.70 33.85 1.24
CA ALA A 192 -43.01 33.41 0.73
C ALA A 192 -43.53 34.24 -0.47
N ASP A 193 -42.97 35.43 -0.70
CA ASP A 193 -43.29 36.30 -1.83
C ASP A 193 -42.40 36.08 -3.07
N VAL A 194 -41.38 35.22 -3.00
CA VAL A 194 -40.51 34.86 -4.14
C VAL A 194 -41.10 33.66 -4.90
N PRO A 195 -41.52 33.83 -6.17
CA PRO A 195 -42.07 32.73 -6.96
C PRO A 195 -40.98 31.72 -7.36
N PRO A 196 -41.30 30.42 -7.61
CA PRO A 196 -40.32 29.39 -7.93
C PRO A 196 -39.34 29.75 -9.06
N ALA A 197 -39.80 30.40 -10.12
CA ALA A 197 -38.96 30.79 -11.27
C ALA A 197 -37.97 31.92 -10.97
N GLU A 198 -38.05 32.57 -9.81
CA GLU A 198 -37.15 33.62 -9.36
C GLU A 198 -36.30 33.18 -8.16
N ARG A 199 -36.43 31.92 -7.72
CA ARG A 199 -35.58 31.37 -6.66
C ARG A 199 -34.15 31.25 -7.18
N ASP A 200 -33.22 31.54 -6.29
CA ASP A 200 -31.78 31.47 -6.57
C ASP A 200 -31.11 31.01 -5.27
N ILE A 201 -30.52 29.81 -5.28
CA ILE A 201 -29.91 29.23 -4.09
C ILE A 201 -28.83 30.15 -3.51
N ARG A 202 -28.15 30.97 -4.33
CA ARG A 202 -27.13 31.94 -3.88
C ARG A 202 -27.71 33.08 -3.01
N THR A 203 -29.03 33.23 -3.01
CA THR A 203 -29.77 34.20 -2.16
C THR A 203 -30.46 33.56 -0.96
N SER A 204 -30.39 32.23 -0.85
CA SER A 204 -30.81 31.45 0.31
C SER A 204 -29.67 30.50 0.72
N TYR A 205 -30.00 29.39 1.38
CA TYR A 205 -29.13 28.29 1.79
C TYR A 205 -30.00 27.16 2.37
N GLN A 206 -29.43 25.96 2.49
CA GLN A 206 -30.06 24.80 3.11
C GLN A 206 -30.19 24.95 4.62
N ARG A 207 -31.35 24.59 5.16
CA ARG A 207 -31.63 24.54 6.60
C ARG A 207 -32.05 23.13 6.97
N MET A 208 -31.64 22.66 8.15
CA MET A 208 -32.21 21.44 8.68
C MET A 208 -33.57 21.74 9.29
N LEU A 209 -34.59 21.02 8.85
CA LEU A 209 -35.95 21.04 9.39
C LEU A 209 -36.22 19.71 10.11
N TYR A 210 -37.23 19.71 10.98
CA TYR A 210 -37.77 18.48 11.55
C TYR A 210 -39.29 18.51 11.67
N ALA A 211 -39.90 17.34 11.68
CA ALA A 211 -41.30 17.10 12.02
C ALA A 211 -41.40 15.80 12.86
N THR A 212 -42.50 15.61 13.58
CA THR A 212 -42.74 14.37 14.33
C THR A 212 -43.86 13.54 13.72
N THR A 213 -43.75 12.23 13.84
CA THR A 213 -44.75 11.25 13.36
C THR A 213 -44.75 9.99 14.22
N THR A 214 -45.86 9.25 14.23
CA THR A 214 -45.92 7.92 14.85
C THR A 214 -46.04 6.79 13.84
N ASP A 215 -46.31 7.11 12.57
CA ASP A 215 -46.73 6.14 11.56
C ASP A 215 -46.13 6.38 10.16
N PHE A 216 -45.37 7.46 9.97
CA PHE A 216 -44.91 7.91 8.64
C PHE A 216 -46.05 8.08 7.63
N GLU A 217 -47.24 8.45 8.11
CA GLU A 217 -48.39 8.87 7.29
C GLU A 217 -48.83 10.28 7.67
N THR A 218 -48.86 10.56 8.97
CA THR A 218 -49.26 11.84 9.52
C THR A 218 -48.11 12.51 10.25
N PHE A 219 -47.82 13.75 9.90
CA PHE A 219 -46.69 14.51 10.42
C PHE A 219 -47.17 15.78 11.12
N SER A 220 -46.40 16.22 12.12
CA SER A 220 -46.50 17.58 12.66
C SER A 220 -46.12 18.62 11.60
N GLU A 221 -46.44 19.89 11.87
CA GLU A 221 -45.96 20.99 11.02
C GLU A 221 -44.42 21.08 11.10
N PRO A 222 -43.70 21.14 9.95
CA PRO A 222 -42.24 21.26 9.94
C PRO A 222 -41.73 22.47 10.71
N GLN A 223 -40.68 22.28 11.52
CA GLN A 223 -40.01 23.33 12.29
C GLN A 223 -38.52 23.40 11.93
N PRO A 224 -37.88 24.58 11.96
CA PRO A 224 -36.44 24.69 11.85
C PRO A 224 -35.72 23.97 12.99
N TRP A 225 -34.70 23.18 12.66
CA TRP A 225 -33.77 22.55 13.61
C TRP A 225 -32.41 23.24 13.59
N ILE A 226 -31.87 23.49 12.39
CA ILE A 226 -30.63 24.25 12.17
C ILE A 226 -30.91 25.35 11.15
N ASP A 227 -30.68 26.60 11.54
CA ASP A 227 -30.82 27.79 10.69
C ASP A 227 -29.55 28.68 10.82
N GLU A 228 -28.44 28.19 10.28
CA GLU A 228 -27.14 28.89 10.30
C GLU A 228 -26.60 29.11 8.88
N PRO A 229 -26.49 30.36 8.41
CA PRO A 229 -25.87 30.66 7.12
C PRO A 229 -24.35 30.48 7.19
N GLN A 230 -23.80 29.66 6.30
CA GLN A 230 -22.37 29.37 6.20
C GLN A 230 -21.67 30.13 5.04
N GLY A 231 -22.44 30.92 4.31
CA GLY A 231 -21.99 31.71 3.17
C GLY A 231 -23.14 32.01 2.22
N ASN A 232 -22.83 32.60 1.06
CA ASN A 232 -23.85 32.80 0.03
C ASN A 232 -24.21 31.46 -0.60
N GLY A 233 -25.44 30.99 -0.38
CA GLY A 233 -25.89 29.68 -0.86
C GLY A 233 -25.38 28.48 -0.08
N LEU A 234 -24.71 28.69 1.06
CA LEU A 234 -24.10 27.62 1.86
C LEU A 234 -24.78 27.55 3.22
N GLY A 235 -25.20 26.35 3.62
CA GLY A 235 -25.81 26.07 4.91
C GLY A 235 -25.24 24.80 5.55
N MET A 236 -26.10 24.09 6.27
CA MET A 236 -25.78 22.81 6.88
C MET A 236 -26.78 21.75 6.40
N ILE A 237 -26.28 20.59 5.99
CA ILE A 237 -27.05 19.47 5.43
C ILE A 237 -26.56 18.13 5.96
N ASP A 238 -27.22 17.03 5.59
CA ASP A 238 -26.82 15.65 5.87
C ASP A 238 -26.47 15.44 7.35
N SER A 239 -27.50 15.38 8.19
CA SER A 239 -27.33 15.09 9.63
C SER A 239 -27.55 13.62 9.92
N THR A 240 -26.78 13.09 10.88
CA THR A 240 -27.08 11.82 11.54
C THR A 240 -26.95 11.97 13.06
N VAL A 241 -27.72 11.19 13.83
CA VAL A 241 -27.84 11.32 15.29
C VAL A 241 -27.73 9.98 15.99
N GLN A 242 -26.94 9.92 17.06
CA GLN A 242 -26.90 8.80 18.01
C GLN A 242 -26.98 9.30 19.45
N GLU A 243 -27.41 8.43 20.37
CA GLU A 243 -27.50 8.72 21.80
C GLU A 243 -26.63 7.76 22.60
N GLU A 244 -25.90 8.32 23.56
CA GLU A 244 -25.09 7.56 24.50
C GLU A 244 -25.18 8.24 25.88
N ASP A 245 -25.54 7.46 26.91
CA ASP A 245 -25.63 7.90 28.31
C ASP A 245 -26.47 9.17 28.56
N GLY A 246 -27.56 9.34 27.82
CA GLY A 246 -28.49 10.46 27.88
C GLY A 246 -28.03 11.72 27.13
N VAL A 247 -26.99 11.60 26.31
CA VAL A 247 -26.45 12.69 25.47
C VAL A 247 -26.60 12.30 24.00
N TYR A 248 -27.24 13.18 23.24
CA TYR A 248 -27.31 13.07 21.79
C TYR A 248 -26.06 13.65 21.18
N TYR A 249 -25.48 12.93 20.23
CA TYR A 249 -24.40 13.37 19.37
C TYR A 249 -24.93 13.45 17.95
N ARG A 250 -24.64 14.55 17.26
CA ARG A 250 -24.96 14.70 15.85
C ARG A 250 -23.72 15.04 15.05
N LEU A 251 -23.62 14.49 13.85
CA LEU A 251 -22.72 14.96 12.81
C LEU A 251 -23.54 15.56 11.69
N THR A 252 -23.16 16.75 11.24
CA THR A 252 -23.83 17.47 10.16
C THR A 252 -22.78 18.04 9.22
N LYS A 253 -23.03 17.94 7.91
CA LYS A 253 -22.17 18.56 6.89
C LYS A 253 -22.29 20.09 6.95
N ASP A 254 -21.15 20.75 7.02
CA ASP A 254 -21.02 22.21 6.87
C ASP A 254 -20.48 22.54 5.47
N GLU A 255 -21.29 23.24 4.67
CA GLU A 255 -20.95 23.54 3.29
C GLU A 255 -19.88 24.64 3.15
N SER A 256 -19.50 25.36 4.21
CA SER A 256 -18.42 26.36 4.13
C SER A 256 -17.03 25.75 3.95
N TYR A 257 -16.83 24.52 4.43
CA TYR A 257 -15.60 23.77 4.28
C TYR A 257 -15.80 22.35 3.76
N MET A 258 -17.03 21.98 3.38
CA MET A 258 -17.40 20.68 2.82
C MET A 258 -17.00 19.51 3.72
N GLY A 259 -17.29 19.61 5.02
CA GLY A 259 -16.90 18.58 5.98
C GLY A 259 -17.82 18.51 7.20
N MET A 260 -17.55 17.58 8.10
CA MET A 260 -18.43 17.32 9.23
C MET A 260 -18.13 18.20 10.44
N ARG A 261 -19.20 18.71 11.03
CA ARG A 261 -19.27 19.33 12.36
C ARG A 261 -19.94 18.35 13.31
N GLN A 262 -19.27 18.03 14.43
CA GLN A 262 -19.79 17.17 15.48
C GLN A 262 -20.20 18.00 16.70
N GLU A 263 -21.40 17.74 17.21
CA GLU A 263 -21.99 18.48 18.32
C GLU A 263 -22.74 17.56 19.28
N SER A 264 -22.97 18.02 20.51
CA SER A 264 -23.75 17.28 21.51
C SER A 264 -24.85 18.11 22.16
N SER A 265 -25.88 17.44 22.65
CA SER A 265 -26.98 18.04 23.43
C SER A 265 -27.67 16.99 24.30
N THR A 266 -28.18 17.38 25.46
CA THR A 266 -29.08 16.53 26.27
C THR A 266 -30.55 16.61 25.81
N ASP A 267 -30.82 17.35 24.74
CA ASP A 267 -32.15 17.54 24.15
C ASP A 267 -32.05 17.49 22.63
N LEU A 268 -32.60 16.42 22.03
CA LEU A 268 -32.63 16.16 20.60
C LEU A 268 -33.29 17.29 19.81
N ARG A 269 -34.33 17.93 20.36
CA ARG A 269 -35.09 18.98 19.65
C ARG A 269 -34.51 20.38 19.87
N ARG A 270 -33.39 20.49 20.59
CA ARG A 270 -32.70 21.76 20.77
C ARG A 270 -32.29 22.30 19.39
N THR A 271 -32.60 23.57 19.13
CA THR A 271 -32.29 24.22 17.87
C THR A 271 -30.89 24.80 17.84
N GLN A 272 -30.39 25.09 16.65
CA GLN A 272 -29.11 25.78 16.40
C GLN A 272 -29.33 26.92 15.40
N GLY A 273 -29.06 28.16 15.81
CA GLY A 273 -29.19 29.35 14.96
C GLY A 273 -30.62 29.86 14.75
N VAL A 274 -31.62 29.21 15.35
CA VAL A 274 -33.06 29.54 15.15
C VAL A 274 -33.51 30.65 16.10
N THR A 275 -33.04 30.62 17.34
CA THR A 275 -33.36 31.61 18.39
C THR A 275 -32.09 32.13 19.07
N GLU A 276 -32.13 33.37 19.56
CA GLU A 276 -30.95 33.98 20.21
C GLU A 276 -30.51 33.17 21.44
N GLY A 277 -29.32 32.58 21.38
CA GLY A 277 -28.71 31.80 22.46
C GLY A 277 -29.10 30.32 22.50
N ASP A 278 -29.74 29.79 21.45
CA ASP A 278 -29.82 28.35 21.23
C ASP A 278 -28.49 27.76 20.77
N GLY A 279 -28.45 26.45 20.60
CA GLY A 279 -27.29 25.75 20.06
C GLY A 279 -26.88 24.52 20.84
N TRP A 280 -26.40 23.53 20.10
CA TRP A 280 -25.72 22.35 20.61
C TRP A 280 -24.30 22.72 21.03
N ASP A 281 -23.72 21.93 21.92
CA ASP A 281 -22.34 22.10 22.37
C ASP A 281 -21.39 21.53 21.29
N LEU A 282 -20.58 22.40 20.68
CA LEU A 282 -19.60 22.02 19.67
C LEU A 282 -18.52 21.10 20.25
N ILE A 283 -18.29 19.96 19.62
CA ILE A 283 -17.23 19.01 19.97
C ILE A 283 -16.04 19.18 19.03
N ALA A 284 -16.28 19.03 17.72
CA ALA A 284 -15.24 19.09 16.70
C ALA A 284 -15.78 19.63 15.37
N GLU A 285 -14.88 20.19 14.57
CA GLU A 285 -15.12 20.56 13.19
C GLU A 285 -14.07 19.87 12.33
N ARG A 286 -14.38 19.68 11.04
CA ARG A 286 -13.46 19.04 10.07
C ARG A 286 -13.08 17.62 10.52
N VAL A 287 -14.05 16.86 11.02
CA VAL A 287 -13.84 15.46 11.40
C VAL A 287 -13.24 14.69 10.21
N GLY A 288 -12.16 13.96 10.45
CA GLY A 288 -11.43 13.18 9.44
C GLY A 288 -10.40 13.96 8.59
N PHE A 289 -10.38 15.30 8.61
CA PHE A 289 -9.54 16.08 7.68
C PHE A 289 -8.04 15.80 7.84
N GLY A 290 -7.36 15.62 6.70
CA GLY A 290 -5.91 15.44 6.63
C GLY A 290 -5.44 14.01 6.92
N GLN A 291 -6.37 13.10 7.20
CA GLN A 291 -6.07 11.67 7.33
C GLN A 291 -5.90 11.04 5.94
N PRO A 292 -5.11 9.96 5.80
CA PRO A 292 -4.98 9.24 4.53
C PRO A 292 -6.35 8.74 4.06
N ASN A 293 -6.51 8.61 2.75
CA ASN A 293 -7.63 7.88 2.14
C ASN A 293 -7.14 6.64 1.38
N PRO A 294 -8.03 5.66 1.08
CA PRO A 294 -7.63 4.41 0.40
C PRO A 294 -7.11 4.60 -1.03
N TRP A 295 -7.25 5.81 -1.60
CA TRP A 295 -6.97 6.11 -3.00
C TRP A 295 -5.68 6.94 -3.22
N GLY A 296 -4.76 6.91 -2.24
CA GLY A 296 -3.44 7.54 -2.36
C GLY A 296 -3.38 9.04 -2.08
N GLY A 297 -4.40 9.59 -1.40
CA GLY A 297 -4.51 11.00 -1.02
C GLY A 297 -4.83 11.21 0.45
N THR A 298 -5.41 12.38 0.76
CA THR A 298 -5.96 12.66 2.10
C THR A 298 -7.45 12.97 2.03
N PHE A 299 -8.16 12.69 3.12
CA PHE A 299 -9.54 13.11 3.29
C PHE A 299 -9.60 14.64 3.46
N THR A 300 -10.17 15.33 2.47
CA THR A 300 -10.20 16.81 2.43
C THR A 300 -11.61 17.41 2.55
N GLY A 301 -12.62 16.55 2.62
CA GLY A 301 -14.02 16.91 2.69
C GLY A 301 -14.89 15.67 2.52
N GLY A 302 -16.12 15.72 3.02
CA GLY A 302 -17.06 14.62 2.90
C GLY A 302 -18.51 15.03 3.15
N GLU A 303 -19.42 14.10 2.88
CA GLU A 303 -20.87 14.26 2.96
C GLU A 303 -21.57 12.96 3.39
N GLY A 304 -22.89 13.02 3.64
CA GLY A 304 -23.71 11.85 3.97
C GLY A 304 -23.19 11.01 5.15
N PRO A 305 -22.97 11.59 6.35
CA PRO A 305 -22.46 10.83 7.47
C PRO A 305 -23.46 9.76 7.93
N THR A 306 -22.99 8.57 8.30
CA THR A 306 -23.78 7.60 9.07
C THR A 306 -22.97 7.11 10.26
N LEU A 307 -23.56 7.22 11.46
CA LEU A 307 -22.91 6.93 12.73
C LEU A 307 -23.55 5.70 13.38
N PHE A 308 -22.78 4.71 13.78
CA PHE A 308 -23.31 3.47 14.35
C PHE A 308 -22.33 2.81 15.35
N PRO A 309 -22.84 2.06 16.34
CA PRO A 309 -22.00 1.43 17.35
C PRO A 309 -21.35 0.13 16.85
N SER A 310 -20.20 -0.20 17.42
CA SER A 310 -19.57 -1.52 17.32
C SER A 310 -20.45 -2.61 17.96
N LEU A 311 -20.48 -3.82 17.37
CA LEU A 311 -21.13 -4.98 17.99
C LEU A 311 -20.17 -5.81 18.85
N THR A 312 -18.88 -5.50 18.82
CA THR A 312 -17.83 -6.32 19.46
C THR A 312 -17.17 -5.65 20.66
N ASP A 313 -17.25 -4.32 20.77
CA ASP A 313 -16.62 -3.50 21.80
C ASP A 313 -17.34 -2.15 21.95
N ASP A 314 -16.78 -1.24 22.77
CA ASP A 314 -17.36 0.08 23.08
C ASP A 314 -17.05 1.15 22.00
N ARG A 315 -16.51 0.76 20.82
CA ARG A 315 -16.16 1.71 19.76
C ARG A 315 -17.38 2.17 18.97
N TRP A 316 -17.19 3.30 18.30
CA TRP A 316 -18.14 3.87 17.35
C TRP A 316 -17.52 3.95 15.96
N PHE A 317 -18.37 3.75 14.96
CA PHE A 317 -18.02 3.82 13.55
C PHE A 317 -18.78 4.94 12.85
N LEU A 318 -18.12 5.59 11.90
CA LEU A 318 -18.65 6.67 11.09
C LEU A 318 -18.27 6.42 9.63
N LEU A 319 -19.26 6.28 8.73
CA LEU A 319 -18.99 6.38 7.29
C LEU A 319 -19.22 7.82 6.82
N GLN A 320 -18.29 8.34 6.01
CA GLN A 320 -18.43 9.63 5.31
C GLN A 320 -18.10 9.48 3.83
N ASP A 321 -18.98 9.92 2.95
CA ASP A 321 -18.76 9.88 1.49
C ASP A 321 -17.72 10.95 1.13
N GLN A 322 -16.61 10.56 0.50
CA GLN A 322 -15.62 11.46 -0.11
C GLN A 322 -15.78 11.41 -1.64
N PRO A 323 -16.54 12.35 -2.23
CA PRO A 323 -16.69 12.43 -3.68
C PRO A 323 -15.37 12.68 -4.42
N SER A 324 -15.36 12.39 -5.72
CA SER A 324 -14.19 12.54 -6.60
C SER A 324 -13.61 13.97 -6.65
N TYR A 325 -14.45 14.99 -6.54
CA TYR A 325 -14.00 16.39 -6.47
C TYR A 325 -13.33 16.77 -5.14
N HIS A 326 -13.36 15.89 -4.13
CA HIS A 326 -12.57 15.97 -2.91
C HIS A 326 -11.39 15.00 -2.89
N GLY A 327 -11.10 14.33 -4.03
CA GLY A 327 -10.00 13.35 -4.14
C GLY A 327 -10.32 11.97 -3.55
N GLY A 328 -11.61 11.63 -3.39
CA GLY A 328 -12.04 10.29 -2.99
C GLY A 328 -12.78 9.53 -4.10
N GLN A 329 -13.26 8.33 -3.78
CA GLN A 329 -14.08 7.52 -4.71
C GLN A 329 -15.36 6.97 -4.07
N GLY A 330 -15.78 7.51 -2.91
CA GLY A 330 -16.97 7.06 -2.19
C GLY A 330 -16.81 7.11 -0.69
N TYR A 331 -17.57 6.26 0.02
CA TYR A 331 -17.50 6.15 1.48
C TYR A 331 -16.12 5.77 2.02
N MET A 332 -15.78 6.38 3.16
CA MET A 332 -14.66 5.99 4.02
C MET A 332 -15.18 5.70 5.42
N LEU A 333 -14.66 4.63 6.04
CA LEU A 333 -14.94 4.28 7.42
C LEU A 333 -13.97 4.99 8.36
N PHE A 334 -14.49 5.52 9.46
CA PHE A 334 -13.74 6.09 10.56
C PHE A 334 -14.19 5.42 11.86
N GLU A 335 -13.29 5.35 12.84
CA GLU A 335 -13.56 4.77 14.16
C GLU A 335 -13.17 5.72 15.30
N SER A 336 -13.84 5.57 16.44
CA SER A 336 -13.57 6.32 17.68
C SER A 336 -13.85 5.47 18.90
N ASP A 337 -12.98 5.55 19.91
CA ASP A 337 -13.22 4.94 21.23
C ASP A 337 -14.11 5.80 22.15
N ASP A 338 -14.42 7.04 21.75
CA ASP A 338 -15.13 8.02 22.59
C ASP A 338 -15.82 9.09 21.74
N LEU A 339 -17.15 9.01 21.62
CA LEU A 339 -17.95 10.00 20.89
C LEU A 339 -17.77 11.42 21.43
N SER A 340 -17.49 11.60 22.71
CA SER A 340 -17.33 12.93 23.32
C SER A 340 -15.99 13.60 22.97
N SER A 341 -15.04 12.83 22.43
CA SER A 341 -13.69 13.31 22.15
C SER A 341 -13.57 14.14 20.87
N GLY A 342 -14.47 13.89 19.90
CA GLY A 342 -14.36 14.41 18.54
C GLY A 342 -13.19 13.86 17.73
N LYS A 343 -12.50 12.84 18.25
CA LYS A 343 -11.36 12.20 17.59
C LYS A 343 -11.84 10.96 16.85
N TRP A 344 -11.56 10.96 15.55
CA TRP A 344 -11.90 9.88 14.64
C TRP A 344 -10.63 9.48 13.90
N THR A 345 -10.46 8.19 13.64
CA THR A 345 -9.32 7.66 12.87
C THR A 345 -9.86 6.94 11.63
N ALA A 346 -9.34 7.26 10.45
CA ALA A 346 -9.69 6.61 9.21
C ALA A 346 -9.27 5.14 9.26
N ASN A 347 -10.21 4.24 8.98
CA ASN A 347 -9.96 2.82 8.86
C ASN A 347 -9.82 2.49 7.37
N LEU A 348 -8.57 2.38 6.91
CA LEU A 348 -8.25 2.11 5.51
C LEU A 348 -8.45 0.65 5.11
N ASP A 349 -8.74 -0.23 6.07
CA ASP A 349 -8.91 -1.66 5.83
C ASP A 349 -10.35 -2.02 5.41
N ALA A 350 -11.30 -1.08 5.53
CA ALA A 350 -12.70 -1.33 5.20
C ALA A 350 -12.91 -1.61 3.69
N ILE A 351 -13.46 -2.77 3.36
CA ILE A 351 -13.93 -3.10 2.01
C ILE A 351 -15.43 -2.88 1.95
N LEU A 352 -15.81 -1.74 1.41
CA LEU A 352 -17.21 -1.36 1.22
C LEU A 352 -17.74 -1.89 -0.12
N PRO A 353 -19.07 -1.98 -0.29
CA PRO A 353 -19.68 -2.24 -1.60
C PRO A 353 -19.14 -1.33 -2.71
N ALA A 354 -19.31 -1.72 -3.98
CA ALA A 354 -18.85 -0.88 -5.09
C ALA A 354 -19.62 0.46 -5.15
N SER A 355 -18.91 1.57 -4.93
CA SER A 355 -19.42 2.94 -5.00
C SER A 355 -20.66 3.20 -4.12
N PRO A 356 -20.66 2.87 -2.81
CA PRO A 356 -21.81 3.14 -1.98
C PRO A 356 -21.84 4.64 -1.66
N ARG A 357 -23.00 5.25 -1.81
CA ARG A 357 -23.28 6.65 -1.47
C ARG A 357 -24.47 6.70 -0.53
N HIS A 358 -24.52 7.74 0.31
CA HIS A 358 -25.46 8.00 1.41
C HIS A 358 -26.34 6.82 1.83
N GLY A 359 -26.14 6.29 3.03
CA GLY A 359 -26.95 5.16 3.52
C GLY A 359 -26.96 5.05 5.03
N THR A 360 -27.63 4.02 5.55
CA THR A 360 -27.69 3.73 6.99
C THR A 360 -27.13 2.36 7.31
N VAL A 361 -26.30 2.26 8.33
CA VAL A 361 -25.81 0.98 8.84
C VAL A 361 -26.64 0.58 10.07
N LEU A 362 -27.41 -0.50 9.95
CA LEU A 362 -28.31 -0.99 11.00
C LEU A 362 -27.85 -2.34 11.55
N PRO A 363 -27.66 -2.50 12.88
CA PRO A 363 -27.47 -3.82 13.50
C PRO A 363 -28.63 -4.80 13.24
N ILE A 364 -28.30 -6.03 12.86
CA ILE A 364 -29.26 -7.11 12.55
C ILE A 364 -28.88 -8.44 13.22
N THR A 365 -29.88 -9.29 13.45
CA THR A 365 -29.65 -10.63 14.04
C THR A 365 -29.13 -11.62 12.99
N ALA A 366 -28.61 -12.76 13.45
CA ALA A 366 -28.19 -13.84 12.56
C ALA A 366 -29.35 -14.38 11.69
N GLU A 367 -30.58 -14.42 12.23
CA GLU A 367 -31.77 -14.83 11.48
C GLU A 367 -32.13 -13.83 10.38
N GLU A 368 -32.03 -12.54 10.67
CA GLU A 368 -32.30 -11.46 9.70
C GLU A 368 -31.27 -11.48 8.57
N LYS A 369 -29.98 -11.65 8.90
CA LYS A 369 -28.92 -11.84 7.91
C LYS A 369 -29.19 -13.05 7.02
N ALA A 370 -29.55 -14.19 7.62
CA ALA A 370 -29.86 -15.40 6.86
C ALA A 370 -31.09 -15.23 5.95
N ALA A 371 -32.12 -14.50 6.41
CA ALA A 371 -33.30 -14.20 5.60
C ALA A 371 -32.97 -13.30 4.41
N LEU A 372 -32.15 -12.26 4.62
CA LEU A 372 -31.68 -11.37 3.56
C LEU A 372 -30.85 -12.11 2.50
N LEU A 373 -29.88 -12.94 2.91
CA LEU A 373 -29.07 -13.75 1.99
C LEU A 373 -29.91 -14.76 1.20
N ALA A 374 -30.96 -15.33 1.82
CA ALA A 374 -31.85 -16.26 1.13
C ALA A 374 -32.77 -15.58 0.11
N ALA A 375 -33.22 -14.36 0.38
CA ALA A 375 -34.11 -13.62 -0.50
C ALA A 375 -33.36 -12.87 -1.62
N TYR A 376 -32.18 -12.35 -1.30
CA TYR A 376 -31.34 -11.51 -2.15
C TYR A 376 -29.93 -12.09 -2.21
N PRO A 377 -29.73 -13.28 -2.80
CA PRO A 377 -28.42 -13.92 -2.79
C PRO A 377 -27.36 -13.04 -3.47
N PRO A 378 -26.09 -13.11 -3.04
CA PRO A 378 -24.98 -12.50 -3.75
C PRO A 378 -24.87 -13.10 -5.17
N ALA A 379 -24.10 -12.46 -6.04
CA ALA A 379 -23.86 -12.98 -7.37
C ALA A 379 -23.16 -14.35 -7.27
N GLU A 380 -23.63 -15.34 -8.02
CA GLU A 380 -22.88 -16.60 -8.15
C GLU A 380 -21.57 -16.31 -8.88
N THR A 381 -20.46 -16.73 -8.28
CA THR A 381 -19.14 -16.72 -8.95
C THR A 381 -19.23 -17.62 -10.19
N PRO A 382 -18.98 -17.10 -11.41
CA PRO A 382 -18.98 -17.92 -12.61
C PRO A 382 -17.99 -19.08 -12.49
N ILE A 383 -18.28 -20.21 -13.14
CA ILE A 383 -17.34 -21.33 -13.25
C ILE A 383 -16.91 -21.42 -14.71
N GLN A 384 -15.61 -21.39 -14.95
CA GLN A 384 -14.99 -21.63 -16.25
C GLN A 384 -14.32 -23.00 -16.24
N GLU A 385 -14.44 -23.74 -17.35
CA GLU A 385 -13.89 -25.10 -17.49
C GLU A 385 -12.54 -25.04 -18.20
N HIS A 386 -11.53 -25.70 -17.63
CA HIS A 386 -10.16 -25.76 -18.13
C HIS A 386 -9.66 -27.22 -18.16
N THR A 387 -8.58 -27.45 -18.91
CA THR A 387 -7.82 -28.70 -18.89
C THR A 387 -6.35 -28.44 -18.65
N LEU A 388 -5.71 -29.32 -17.89
CA LEU A 388 -4.27 -29.30 -17.65
C LEU A 388 -3.70 -30.70 -17.84
N ASP A 389 -2.79 -30.86 -18.80
CA ASP A 389 -2.08 -32.10 -19.06
C ASP A 389 -0.65 -32.00 -18.55
N VAL A 390 -0.24 -32.94 -17.69
CA VAL A 390 1.09 -33.01 -17.06
C VAL A 390 1.78 -34.28 -17.55
N ASP A 391 2.95 -34.14 -18.18
CA ASP A 391 3.77 -35.27 -18.64
C ASP A 391 4.88 -35.57 -17.63
N ALA A 392 4.53 -36.34 -16.59
CA ALA A 392 5.49 -36.75 -15.56
C ALA A 392 6.40 -37.91 -16.04
N ALA A 393 6.24 -38.42 -17.25
CA ALA A 393 7.17 -39.39 -17.86
C ALA A 393 8.28 -38.69 -18.66
N ALA A 394 8.07 -37.46 -19.11
CA ALA A 394 9.06 -36.66 -19.80
C ALA A 394 10.24 -36.29 -18.89
N ALA A 395 11.40 -36.03 -19.52
CA ALA A 395 12.53 -35.45 -18.80
C ALA A 395 12.17 -34.00 -18.44
N GLY A 396 12.26 -33.67 -17.15
CA GLY A 396 12.08 -32.30 -16.68
C GLY A 396 13.30 -31.42 -16.97
N THR A 397 13.12 -30.13 -16.75
CA THR A 397 14.19 -29.12 -16.77
C THR A 397 14.69 -28.92 -15.35
N GLU A 398 16.00 -29.07 -15.11
CA GLU A 398 16.59 -28.82 -13.78
C GLU A 398 16.39 -27.36 -13.37
N MET A 399 16.16 -27.14 -12.09
CA MET A 399 16.02 -25.83 -11.47
C MET A 399 17.27 -25.51 -10.64
N SER A 400 17.62 -24.23 -10.56
CA SER A 400 18.68 -23.76 -9.67
C SER A 400 18.26 -23.95 -8.21
N ASP A 401 19.14 -24.55 -7.39
CA ASP A 401 18.98 -24.59 -5.93
C ASP A 401 18.95 -23.18 -5.31
N ASP A 402 19.52 -22.20 -6.02
CA ASP A 402 19.59 -20.79 -5.60
C ASP A 402 18.47 -19.93 -6.24
N LEU A 403 17.40 -20.52 -6.83
CA LEU A 403 16.41 -19.78 -7.64
C LEU A 403 15.78 -18.58 -6.93
N TYR A 404 15.35 -18.72 -5.68
CA TYR A 404 14.65 -17.65 -4.97
C TYR A 404 15.41 -17.20 -3.73
N GLY A 405 15.67 -15.90 -3.65
CA GLY A 405 16.36 -15.27 -2.54
C GLY A 405 15.81 -13.89 -2.21
N VAL A 406 16.52 -13.18 -1.35
CA VAL A 406 16.10 -11.87 -0.85
C VAL A 406 17.09 -10.77 -1.21
N PHE A 407 16.56 -9.59 -1.50
CA PHE A 407 17.31 -8.38 -1.78
C PHE A 407 17.33 -7.45 -0.56
N TYR A 408 18.49 -6.87 -0.26
CA TYR A 408 18.67 -5.95 0.84
C TYR A 408 19.50 -4.71 0.47
N GLU A 409 18.85 -3.54 0.46
CA GLU A 409 19.49 -2.24 0.71
C GLU A 409 18.90 -1.55 1.93
N ASP A 410 19.68 -0.63 2.49
CA ASP A 410 19.21 0.39 3.42
C ASP A 410 18.38 1.46 2.67
N ILE A 411 17.16 1.10 2.29
CA ILE A 411 16.07 1.98 1.81
C ILE A 411 14.96 1.99 2.87
N ASN A 412 14.13 3.03 2.95
CA ASN A 412 12.99 3.06 3.88
C ASN A 412 13.36 2.80 5.35
N TYR A 413 14.58 3.19 5.77
CA TYR A 413 15.16 2.91 7.08
C TYR A 413 15.30 1.40 7.39
N ALA A 414 15.51 0.57 6.36
CA ALA A 414 15.63 -0.88 6.47
C ALA A 414 16.82 -1.34 7.33
N ALA A 415 17.93 -0.58 7.41
CA ALA A 415 19.02 -0.87 8.34
C ALA A 415 18.91 0.01 9.59
N ASP A 416 19.26 1.29 9.50
CA ASP A 416 19.27 2.21 10.64
C ASP A 416 17.84 2.61 11.03
N GLY A 417 17.30 1.98 12.07
CA GLY A 417 15.89 2.12 12.49
C GLY A 417 15.03 0.91 12.11
N GLY A 418 15.60 -0.06 11.39
CA GLY A 418 14.97 -1.31 10.95
C GLY A 418 15.72 -2.54 11.45
N LEU A 419 16.32 -3.29 10.54
CA LEU A 419 16.99 -4.56 10.82
C LEU A 419 18.16 -4.40 11.80
N TYR A 420 18.84 -3.25 11.84
CA TYR A 420 19.85 -2.98 12.87
C TYR A 420 19.19 -2.58 14.19
N ALA A 421 19.38 -3.37 15.25
CA ALA A 421 18.63 -3.23 16.51
C ALA A 421 19.02 -2.02 17.40
N GLU A 422 19.81 -1.06 16.90
CA GLU A 422 20.12 0.17 17.63
C GLU A 422 18.87 1.05 17.75
N LEU A 423 18.44 1.30 18.98
CA LEU A 423 17.26 2.14 19.23
C LEU A 423 17.59 3.64 19.25
N VAL A 424 18.87 4.01 19.45
CA VAL A 424 19.26 5.43 19.53
C VAL A 424 19.53 6.00 18.14
N ARG A 425 18.56 6.78 17.64
CA ARG A 425 18.75 7.59 16.43
C ARG A 425 19.84 8.63 16.64
N ASN A 426 20.75 8.78 15.67
CA ASN A 426 21.85 9.73 15.71
C ASN A 426 22.74 9.55 16.97
N ARG A 427 23.12 8.29 17.26
CA ARG A 427 23.89 7.89 18.45
C ARG A 427 25.22 8.63 18.67
N SER A 428 25.85 9.10 17.60
CA SER A 428 27.17 9.75 17.60
C SER A 428 27.12 11.25 17.27
N PHE A 429 25.94 11.85 17.18
CA PHE A 429 25.79 13.29 16.85
C PHE A 429 26.36 13.70 15.48
N GLU A 430 26.59 12.72 14.61
CA GLU A 430 27.19 12.88 13.27
C GLU A 430 26.20 13.36 12.20
N PHE A 431 24.90 13.42 12.51
CA PHE A 431 23.88 13.87 11.55
C PHE A 431 24.16 15.30 11.07
N ALA A 432 24.15 15.49 9.76
CA ALA A 432 24.49 16.76 9.14
C ALA A 432 23.53 17.14 8.00
N ALA A 433 23.47 18.45 7.71
CA ALA A 433 22.67 19.00 6.62
C ALA A 433 23.07 18.48 5.23
N THR A 434 24.27 17.93 5.10
CA THR A 434 24.78 17.26 3.89
C THR A 434 24.07 15.94 3.62
N ASP A 435 23.59 15.28 4.68
CA ASP A 435 22.96 13.98 4.64
C ASP A 435 21.45 14.17 4.37
N ASN A 436 20.83 15.09 5.10
CA ASN A 436 19.48 15.58 4.86
C ASN A 436 19.41 17.06 5.27
N ARG A 437 18.80 17.93 4.45
CA ARG A 437 18.74 19.38 4.71
C ARG A 437 18.16 19.78 6.08
N ASN A 438 17.34 18.91 6.67
CA ASN A 438 16.69 19.12 7.96
C ASN A 438 17.48 18.52 9.13
N PHE A 439 18.58 17.81 8.86
CA PHE A 439 19.41 17.21 9.88
C PHE A 439 20.41 18.20 10.48
N THR A 440 20.57 18.08 11.78
CA THR A 440 21.58 18.75 12.60
C THR A 440 22.20 17.71 13.52
N GLY A 441 23.35 18.01 14.12
CA GLY A 441 23.93 17.10 15.12
C GLY A 441 23.00 16.82 16.32
N MET A 442 21.98 17.68 16.54
CA MET A 442 20.96 17.50 17.58
C MET A 442 19.69 16.81 17.07
N THR A 443 19.62 16.38 15.80
CA THR A 443 18.44 15.64 15.30
C THR A 443 18.23 14.38 16.12
N GLY A 444 17.00 14.16 16.58
CA GLY A 444 16.64 13.08 17.52
C GLY A 444 16.93 13.38 19.00
N TRP A 445 17.56 14.52 19.32
CA TRP A 445 18.00 14.86 20.68
C TRP A 445 17.39 16.17 21.21
N GLU A 446 17.03 16.17 22.48
CA GLU A 446 16.50 17.36 23.18
C GLU A 446 17.21 17.59 24.52
N VAL A 447 17.32 18.84 24.94
CA VAL A 447 17.93 19.20 26.23
C VAL A 447 16.97 18.90 27.37
N VAL A 448 17.45 18.21 28.40
CA VAL A 448 16.73 17.97 29.66
C VAL A 448 17.32 18.86 30.75
N GLN A 449 16.44 19.54 31.51
CA GLN A 449 16.84 20.41 32.61
C GLN A 449 16.01 20.10 33.87
N ARG A 450 16.64 19.45 34.87
CA ARG A 450 15.97 19.06 36.12
C ARG A 450 16.77 19.50 37.34
N GLY A 451 16.33 20.57 37.99
CA GLY A 451 16.99 21.07 39.20
C GLY A 451 18.29 21.87 38.96
N GLY A 452 18.59 22.16 37.69
CA GLY A 452 19.62 23.09 37.21
C GLY A 452 19.27 23.55 35.80
N ALA A 453 19.90 24.61 35.32
CA ALA A 453 19.84 25.10 33.95
C ALA A 453 21.11 24.74 33.17
N GLY A 454 21.00 24.66 31.85
CA GLY A 454 22.16 24.39 31.01
C GLY A 454 21.84 24.30 29.53
N THR A 455 22.85 23.94 28.75
CA THR A 455 22.78 23.87 27.29
C THR A 455 23.48 22.62 26.80
N ALA A 456 23.00 22.06 25.68
CA ALA A 456 23.70 21.01 24.96
C ALA A 456 24.01 21.50 23.54
N GLN A 457 25.24 21.29 23.07
CA GLN A 457 25.68 21.69 21.74
C GLN A 457 26.63 20.64 21.18
N VAL A 458 26.43 20.27 19.91
CA VAL A 458 27.37 19.40 19.20
C VAL A 458 28.61 20.20 18.80
N GLN A 459 29.77 19.61 19.02
CA GLN A 459 31.08 20.17 18.72
C GLN A 459 31.90 19.20 17.89
N SER A 460 32.89 19.74 17.17
CA SER A 460 33.85 18.96 16.40
C SER A 460 35.21 19.64 16.51
N GLU A 461 36.04 19.17 17.43
CA GLU A 461 37.40 19.65 17.64
C GLU A 461 38.39 18.50 17.49
N ARG A 462 39.33 18.58 16.53
CA ARG A 462 40.26 17.48 16.21
C ARG A 462 41.03 16.91 17.41
N GLY A 463 41.36 17.73 18.41
CA GLY A 463 42.04 17.29 19.63
C GLY A 463 41.12 16.61 20.66
N GLU A 464 39.81 16.63 20.43
CA GLU A 464 38.77 16.09 21.30
C GLU A 464 37.88 15.07 20.62
N TRP A 465 38.10 14.74 19.33
CA TRP A 465 37.40 13.64 18.65
C TRP A 465 37.58 12.31 19.38
N LEU A 466 36.61 11.41 19.22
CA LEU A 466 36.75 10.05 19.71
C LEU A 466 37.85 9.31 18.94
N ASN A 467 37.85 9.46 17.62
CA ASN A 467 38.90 9.03 16.69
C ASN A 467 38.76 9.79 15.35
N ASP A 468 39.61 9.51 14.35
CA ASP A 468 39.55 10.25 13.07
C ASP A 468 38.33 9.90 12.19
N ALA A 469 37.60 8.81 12.49
CA ALA A 469 36.36 8.39 11.82
C ALA A 469 35.08 8.87 12.53
N ASN A 470 35.17 9.26 13.81
CA ASN A 470 34.09 9.84 14.61
C ASN A 470 34.52 11.21 15.16
N ARG A 471 33.97 12.27 14.56
CA ARG A 471 34.45 13.65 14.65
C ARG A 471 33.46 14.59 15.33
N ALA A 472 32.25 14.16 15.65
CA ALA A 472 31.25 14.94 16.35
C ALA A 472 31.05 14.41 17.78
N TYR A 473 30.82 15.30 18.74
CA TYR A 473 30.43 14.91 20.10
C TYR A 473 29.53 15.98 20.71
N LEU A 474 28.70 15.57 21.67
CA LEU A 474 27.82 16.47 22.38
C LEU A 474 28.51 17.05 23.62
N THR A 475 28.54 18.37 23.75
CA THR A 475 28.94 19.08 24.96
C THR A 475 27.72 19.59 25.72
N VAL A 476 27.53 19.09 26.94
CA VAL A 476 26.52 19.55 27.91
C VAL A 476 27.19 20.47 28.93
N GLN A 477 26.76 21.73 28.97
CA GLN A 477 27.16 22.70 29.99
C GLN A 477 26.06 22.82 31.04
N ALA A 478 26.35 22.42 32.28
CA ALA A 478 25.38 22.38 33.37
C ALA A 478 25.78 23.30 34.54
N ASP A 479 24.83 24.07 35.08
CA ASP A 479 25.03 24.84 36.31
C ASP A 479 24.71 24.04 37.59
N GLY A 480 24.17 22.83 37.43
CA GLY A 480 23.66 21.97 38.48
C GLY A 480 23.43 20.53 38.02
N ARG A 481 23.00 19.66 38.93
CA ARG A 481 22.65 18.27 38.61
C ARG A 481 21.37 18.20 37.76
N GLY A 482 21.19 17.08 37.06
CA GLY A 482 19.95 16.78 36.32
C GLY A 482 19.80 17.50 34.98
N VAL A 483 20.86 18.16 34.52
CA VAL A 483 20.96 18.68 33.15
C VAL A 483 21.57 17.61 32.25
N GLY A 484 21.06 17.46 31.03
CA GLY A 484 21.52 16.47 30.08
C GLY A 484 20.72 16.50 28.79
N VAL A 485 20.51 15.32 28.20
CA VAL A 485 19.75 15.15 26.98
C VAL A 485 18.80 13.96 27.04
N ARG A 486 17.79 13.98 26.17
CA ARG A 486 16.95 12.83 25.87
C ARG A 486 16.91 12.56 24.38
N ASN A 487 16.85 11.29 23.99
CA ASN A 487 16.68 10.87 22.60
C ASN A 487 15.22 10.48 22.33
N ALA A 488 14.72 10.84 21.15
CA ALA A 488 13.36 10.59 20.71
C ALA A 488 13.17 9.30 19.90
N SER A 489 14.24 8.57 19.58
CA SER A 489 14.22 7.39 18.70
C SER A 489 13.81 7.71 17.25
N TYR A 490 13.47 6.64 16.52
CA TYR A 490 12.68 6.60 15.31
C TYR A 490 11.17 6.63 15.66
N ASN A 491 10.29 6.78 14.66
CA ASN A 491 8.81 6.87 14.79
C ASN A 491 8.36 7.74 15.98
N GLU A 492 7.49 7.22 16.85
CA GLU A 492 6.98 7.91 18.05
C GLU A 492 7.90 7.82 19.28
N GLY A 493 8.86 6.88 19.33
CA GLY A 493 9.71 6.66 20.51
C GLY A 493 10.37 5.30 20.60
N PHE A 494 10.94 5.00 21.77
CA PHE A 494 11.49 3.67 22.05
C PHE A 494 10.34 2.72 22.36
N ALA A 495 10.19 1.65 21.57
CA ALA A 495 9.38 0.49 21.95
C ALA A 495 10.10 -0.27 23.07
N ILE A 496 9.43 -0.40 24.21
CA ILE A 496 9.94 -1.13 25.36
C ILE A 496 8.84 -2.00 25.95
N GLU A 497 9.21 -3.20 26.39
CA GLU A 497 8.30 -4.14 27.05
C GLU A 497 8.64 -4.34 28.53
N GLU A 498 7.62 -4.49 29.38
CA GLU A 498 7.80 -4.79 30.80
C GLU A 498 8.60 -6.08 31.02
N GLY A 499 9.66 -6.00 31.84
CA GLY A 499 10.52 -7.15 32.17
C GLY A 499 11.70 -7.31 31.21
N GLU A 500 11.62 -6.75 30.00
CA GLU A 500 12.69 -6.81 29.03
C GLU A 500 13.91 -5.98 29.42
N LYS A 501 15.06 -6.38 28.87
CA LYS A 501 16.37 -5.85 29.24
C LYS A 501 17.04 -5.16 28.07
N TYR A 502 17.73 -4.08 28.39
CA TYR A 502 18.41 -3.25 27.40
C TYR A 502 19.85 -3.00 27.86
N ASP A 503 20.78 -3.17 26.93
CA ASP A 503 22.21 -2.91 27.12
C ASP A 503 22.50 -1.47 26.68
N PHE A 504 22.78 -0.61 27.67
CA PHE A 504 23.14 0.78 27.44
C PHE A 504 24.66 0.93 27.35
N SER A 505 25.13 1.75 26.41
CA SER A 505 26.51 2.22 26.41
C SER A 505 26.65 3.70 26.03
N VAL A 506 27.73 4.32 26.46
CA VAL A 506 28.08 5.71 26.12
C VAL A 506 29.57 5.93 26.24
N PHE A 507 30.18 6.66 25.32
CA PHE A 507 31.47 7.28 25.55
C PHE A 507 31.28 8.60 26.26
N ALA A 508 31.87 8.75 27.45
CA ALA A 508 31.73 9.96 28.25
C ALA A 508 33.09 10.52 28.65
N ARG A 509 33.17 11.85 28.66
CA ARG A 509 34.36 12.62 29.06
C ARG A 509 33.93 13.79 29.94
N SER A 510 34.66 14.02 31.02
CA SER A 510 34.38 15.08 32.00
C SER A 510 35.66 15.40 32.77
N ASP A 511 35.88 16.68 33.10
CA ASP A 511 37.00 17.18 33.92
C ASP A 511 36.79 16.99 35.43
N ARG A 512 35.61 16.46 35.79
CA ARG A 512 35.19 16.16 37.15
C ARG A 512 34.53 14.79 37.24
N GLY A 513 34.78 14.10 38.34
CA GLY A 513 34.09 12.85 38.66
C GLY A 513 32.60 13.12 38.98
N GLN A 514 31.71 12.42 38.29
CA GLN A 514 30.26 12.56 38.46
C GLN A 514 29.50 11.28 38.10
N GLN A 515 28.30 11.15 38.67
CA GLN A 515 27.39 10.06 38.37
C GLN A 515 26.42 10.49 37.27
N LEU A 516 26.45 9.82 36.13
CA LEU A 516 25.43 9.97 35.10
C LEU A 516 24.21 9.15 35.50
N ARG A 517 23.03 9.74 35.42
CA ARG A 517 21.77 9.02 35.52
C ARG A 517 21.27 8.72 34.12
N VAL A 518 20.93 7.46 33.88
CA VAL A 518 20.34 6.96 32.64
C VAL A 518 18.94 6.46 32.98
N SER A 519 17.94 6.83 32.20
CA SER A 519 16.57 6.36 32.38
C SER A 519 15.80 6.20 31.08
N LEU A 520 14.80 5.33 31.11
CA LEU A 520 13.73 5.24 30.11
C LEU A 520 12.48 5.86 30.74
N GLU A 521 11.90 6.86 30.07
CA GLU A 521 10.84 7.70 30.61
C GLU A 521 9.75 7.99 29.59
N SER A 522 8.54 8.33 30.03
CA SER A 522 7.47 8.81 29.15
C SER A 522 7.86 10.16 28.50
N PRO A 523 7.25 10.57 27.37
CA PRO A 523 7.58 11.83 26.70
C PRO A 523 7.47 13.08 27.60
N ASP A 524 6.52 13.09 28.53
CA ASP A 524 6.33 14.18 29.51
C ASP A 524 7.29 14.09 30.73
N GLY A 525 8.01 12.97 30.87
CA GLY A 525 8.87 12.66 32.01
C GLY A 525 8.12 12.33 33.31
N GLY A 526 6.80 12.11 33.25
CA GLY A 526 5.95 11.76 34.38
C GLY A 526 6.17 10.33 34.89
N THR A 527 6.52 9.42 33.98
CA THR A 527 6.76 7.99 34.26
C THR A 527 8.20 7.63 33.98
N THR A 528 8.81 6.81 34.84
CA THR A 528 10.14 6.22 34.63
C THR A 528 10.01 4.70 34.57
N TYR A 529 10.18 4.13 33.39
CA TYR A 529 10.10 2.69 33.13
C TYR A 529 11.35 1.96 33.59
N ALA A 530 12.54 2.57 33.43
CA ALA A 530 13.79 2.02 33.92
C ALA A 530 14.76 3.14 34.32
N SER A 531 15.67 2.88 35.26
CA SER A 531 16.77 3.79 35.54
C SER A 531 17.98 3.08 36.13
N THR A 532 19.15 3.59 35.80
CA THR A 532 20.44 3.16 36.33
C THR A 532 21.41 4.34 36.40
N THR A 533 22.64 4.08 36.85
CA THR A 533 23.68 5.11 36.93
C THR A 533 25.03 4.59 36.50
N VAL A 534 25.82 5.48 35.91
CA VAL A 534 27.19 5.23 35.45
C VAL A 534 28.15 6.22 36.12
N TRP A 535 29.32 5.76 36.56
CA TRP A 535 30.34 6.63 37.15
C TRP A 535 31.37 7.07 36.11
N VAL A 536 31.50 8.39 35.91
CA VAL A 536 32.57 9.02 35.13
C VAL A 536 33.60 9.56 36.11
N ASN A 537 34.88 9.23 35.93
CA ASN A 537 35.90 9.42 36.97
C ASN A 537 36.58 10.80 36.97
N GLY A 538 36.36 11.64 35.96
CA GLY A 538 36.86 13.01 35.90
C GLY A 538 38.27 13.18 35.34
N GLU A 539 38.79 12.21 34.59
CA GLU A 539 40.13 12.28 33.97
C GLU A 539 40.19 13.15 32.70
N ASP A 540 39.03 13.63 32.23
CA ASP A 540 38.89 14.34 30.95
C ASP A 540 39.45 13.55 29.75
N LEU A 541 39.16 12.25 29.72
CA LEU A 541 39.45 11.35 28.60
C LEU A 541 38.19 10.58 28.20
N TRP A 542 38.04 10.30 26.91
CA TRP A 542 36.97 9.43 26.41
C TRP A 542 37.12 8.03 26.98
N LYS A 543 36.04 7.53 27.59
CA LYS A 543 35.93 6.15 28.04
C LYS A 543 34.54 5.62 27.76
N LYS A 544 34.48 4.40 27.22
CA LYS A 544 33.22 3.65 27.08
C LYS A 544 32.72 3.24 28.47
N HIS A 545 31.45 3.49 28.71
CA HIS A 545 30.75 3.06 29.90
C HIS A 545 29.52 2.26 29.51
N THR A 546 29.20 1.24 30.29
CA THR A 546 28.07 0.34 30.02
C THR A 546 27.17 0.20 31.24
N ALA A 547 25.88 0.04 31.03
CA ALA A 547 24.92 -0.32 32.07
C ALA A 547 23.81 -1.21 31.51
N LYS A 548 23.02 -1.80 32.40
CA LYS A 548 21.84 -2.59 32.03
C LYS A 548 20.60 -1.91 32.58
N LEU A 549 19.57 -1.86 31.77
CA LEU A 549 18.24 -1.41 32.15
C LEU A 549 17.28 -2.60 32.09
N THR A 550 16.29 -2.62 32.98
CA THR A 550 15.17 -3.55 32.95
C THR A 550 13.91 -2.72 33.03
N ALA A 551 13.10 -2.77 31.99
CA ALA A 551 11.86 -2.02 31.90
C ALA A 551 10.85 -2.58 32.93
N ARG A 552 10.05 -1.67 33.49
CA ARG A 552 9.03 -1.94 34.52
C ARG A 552 7.62 -1.60 34.05
N GLY A 553 7.46 -1.44 32.75
CA GLY A 553 6.23 -1.14 32.05
C GLY A 553 6.50 -1.16 30.55
N THR A 554 5.44 -1.34 29.78
CA THR A 554 5.46 -1.32 28.32
C THR A 554 5.10 0.07 27.80
N ALA A 555 5.78 0.53 26.74
CA ALA A 555 5.50 1.79 26.06
C ALA A 555 6.13 1.80 24.66
N ASN A 556 5.46 2.43 23.69
CA ASN A 556 5.98 2.61 22.32
C ASN A 556 6.57 4.01 22.08
N ASP A 557 6.35 4.92 23.04
CA ASP A 557 6.76 6.32 23.00
C ASP A 557 7.83 6.67 24.06
N ALA A 558 8.56 5.68 24.60
CA ALA A 558 9.53 5.97 25.65
C ALA A 558 10.69 6.84 25.13
N ARG A 559 11.44 7.45 26.05
CA ARG A 559 12.61 8.30 25.78
C ARG A 559 13.81 7.84 26.59
N LEU A 560 14.96 7.67 25.94
CA LEU A 560 16.23 7.50 26.64
C LEU A 560 16.72 8.85 27.16
N VAL A 561 16.88 8.99 28.48
CA VAL A 561 17.32 10.21 29.16
C VAL A 561 18.69 9.99 29.81
N VAL A 562 19.66 10.85 29.51
CA VAL A 562 21.02 10.84 30.10
C VAL A 562 21.30 12.19 30.75
N THR A 563 21.48 12.23 32.07
CA THR A 563 21.72 13.48 32.83
C THR A 563 22.95 13.43 33.72
N GLY A 564 23.64 14.56 33.83
CA GLY A 564 24.82 14.74 34.67
C GLY A 564 24.49 14.89 36.15
N GLY A 565 25.40 14.45 37.01
CA GLY A 565 25.23 14.46 38.46
C GLY A 565 25.75 15.73 39.15
N ALA A 566 26.42 16.62 38.42
CA ALA A 566 27.07 17.81 38.96
C ALA A 566 27.07 18.98 37.96
N ALA A 567 27.31 20.18 38.47
CA ALA A 567 27.65 21.33 37.64
C ALA A 567 29.03 21.13 36.98
N GLY A 568 29.16 21.55 35.72
CA GLY A 568 30.38 21.42 34.92
C GLY A 568 30.10 21.13 33.45
N THR A 569 31.14 20.68 32.76
CA THR A 569 31.08 20.28 31.35
C THR A 569 31.09 18.75 31.27
N LEU A 570 30.08 18.18 30.61
CA LEU A 570 29.98 16.76 30.30
C LEU A 570 29.98 16.61 28.79
N ARG A 571 30.88 15.78 28.25
CA ARG A 571 30.89 15.42 26.84
C ARG A 571 30.42 13.98 26.65
N LEU A 572 29.55 13.76 25.69
CA LEU A 572 28.94 12.47 25.36
C LEU A 572 29.12 12.18 23.87
N ASP A 573 29.34 10.92 23.52
CA ASP A 573 29.45 10.40 22.17
C ASP A 573 29.05 8.91 22.18
N MET A 574 28.68 8.35 21.03
CA MET A 574 28.29 6.94 20.84
C MET A 574 27.32 6.47 21.93
N VAL A 575 26.23 7.22 22.15
CA VAL A 575 25.18 6.86 23.09
C VAL A 575 24.31 5.79 22.44
N SER A 576 24.26 4.60 23.02
CA SER A 576 23.62 3.44 22.41
C SER A 576 22.72 2.72 23.41
N LEU A 577 21.62 2.18 22.91
CA LEU A 577 20.70 1.33 23.66
C LEU A 577 20.24 0.18 22.76
N PHE A 578 20.71 -1.02 23.06
CA PHE A 578 20.31 -2.23 22.35
C PHE A 578 19.33 -3.07 23.18
N PRO A 579 18.27 -3.62 22.58
CA PRO A 579 17.47 -4.64 23.23
C PRO A 579 18.32 -5.91 23.46
N ARG A 580 17.93 -6.71 24.45
CA ARG A 580 18.54 -8.03 24.65
C ARG A 580 17.88 -9.14 23.85
N ASP A 581 16.61 -8.95 23.52
CA ASP A 581 15.89 -9.79 22.59
C ASP A 581 16.23 -9.33 21.18
N THR A 582 17.38 -9.80 20.70
CA THR A 582 17.83 -9.66 19.30
C THR A 582 17.79 -11.03 18.63
N TRP A 583 17.87 -11.07 17.31
CA TRP A 583 17.91 -12.32 16.55
C TRP A 583 19.01 -13.25 17.07
N VAL A 584 18.65 -14.52 17.27
CA VAL A 584 19.57 -15.58 17.66
C VAL A 584 19.60 -16.59 16.52
N GLY A 585 20.55 -16.41 15.61
CA GLY A 585 20.70 -17.27 14.46
C GLY A 585 21.21 -18.66 14.82
N PRO A 586 20.92 -19.66 13.97
CA PRO A 586 21.27 -21.05 14.23
C PRO A 586 22.78 -21.33 14.19
N VAL A 587 23.59 -20.46 13.54
CA VAL A 587 25.04 -20.64 13.36
C VAL A 587 25.83 -19.66 14.24
N ASN A 588 25.59 -18.36 14.09
CA ASN A 588 26.36 -17.29 14.72
C ASN A 588 25.86 -16.90 16.12
N GLY A 589 24.67 -17.37 16.50
CA GLY A 589 24.07 -17.10 17.81
C GLY A 589 23.51 -15.68 17.88
N ARG A 590 23.70 -14.99 19.01
CA ARG A 590 23.08 -13.68 19.23
C ARG A 590 23.74 -12.61 18.36
N SER A 591 22.95 -12.03 17.46
CA SER A 591 23.36 -10.96 16.55
C SER A 591 22.94 -9.56 17.04
N ASP A 592 23.33 -8.54 16.28
CA ASP A 592 22.87 -7.15 16.41
C ASP A 592 21.60 -6.85 15.59
N LEU A 593 20.95 -7.89 15.04
CA LEU A 593 19.75 -7.75 14.22
C LEU A 593 18.48 -7.71 15.07
N ARG A 594 17.52 -6.89 14.63
CA ARG A 594 16.19 -6.82 15.18
C ARG A 594 15.46 -8.12 14.92
N LYS A 595 14.92 -8.72 15.98
CA LYS A 595 14.48 -10.12 16.01
C LYS A 595 13.32 -10.41 15.07
N ASP A 596 12.23 -9.66 15.16
CA ASP A 596 11.01 -9.88 14.38
C ASP A 596 11.26 -9.74 12.86
N LEU A 597 12.06 -8.76 12.45
CA LEU A 597 12.45 -8.59 11.04
C LEU A 597 13.33 -9.75 10.55
N ALA A 598 14.32 -10.17 11.32
CA ALA A 598 15.18 -11.29 10.97
C ALA A 598 14.41 -12.62 10.94
N GLU A 599 13.48 -12.83 11.88
CA GLU A 599 12.59 -14.01 11.92
C GLU A 599 11.73 -14.09 10.66
N LYS A 600 11.13 -12.98 10.21
CA LYS A 600 10.36 -12.95 8.96
C LYS A 600 11.19 -13.26 7.72
N VAL A 601 12.44 -12.77 7.66
CA VAL A 601 13.34 -13.15 6.56
C VAL A 601 13.69 -14.63 6.61
N ALA A 602 13.97 -15.17 7.80
CA ALA A 602 14.26 -16.59 7.97
C ALA A 602 13.05 -17.49 7.60
N GLU A 603 11.83 -17.02 7.83
CA GLU A 603 10.61 -17.71 7.44
C GLU A 603 10.39 -17.80 5.92
N LEU A 604 11.04 -16.94 5.12
CA LEU A 604 11.02 -17.06 3.66
C LEU A 604 11.83 -18.26 3.16
N ASP A 605 12.75 -18.79 3.98
CA ASP A 605 13.73 -19.81 3.60
C ASP A 605 14.53 -19.44 2.33
N PRO A 606 15.16 -18.24 2.29
CA PRO A 606 15.80 -17.75 1.07
C PRO A 606 17.09 -18.50 0.76
N SER A 607 17.28 -18.85 -0.51
CA SER A 607 18.50 -19.55 -0.96
C SER A 607 19.71 -18.62 -1.13
N PHE A 608 19.51 -17.32 -1.32
CA PHE A 608 20.57 -16.31 -1.35
C PHE A 608 20.15 -14.97 -0.70
N LEU A 609 21.15 -14.18 -0.31
CA LEU A 609 20.99 -12.80 0.18
C LEU A 609 21.82 -11.84 -0.68
N ARG A 610 21.16 -10.99 -1.47
CA ARG A 610 21.78 -9.89 -2.22
C ARG A 610 21.94 -8.65 -1.33
N PHE A 611 23.16 -8.11 -1.21
CA PHE A 611 23.46 -6.93 -0.39
C PHE A 611 24.72 -6.19 -0.90
N PRO A 612 25.08 -5.00 -0.39
CA PRO A 612 24.22 -4.03 0.28
C PRO A 612 23.38 -3.24 -0.75
N GLY A 613 23.43 -3.63 -2.04
CA GLY A 613 22.78 -2.94 -3.17
C GLY A 613 21.28 -2.79 -2.97
N GLY A 614 20.58 -2.01 -3.79
CA GLY A 614 20.97 -1.54 -5.12
C GLY A 614 21.63 -0.17 -5.13
N CYS A 615 20.84 0.89 -5.12
CA CYS A 615 21.31 2.24 -5.45
C CYS A 615 22.32 2.84 -4.47
N VAL A 616 22.35 2.35 -3.22
CA VAL A 616 23.36 2.75 -2.23
C VAL A 616 24.80 2.39 -2.65
N THR A 617 24.99 1.51 -3.63
CA THR A 617 26.31 1.20 -4.20
C THR A 617 26.81 2.26 -5.20
N ASN A 618 25.94 3.13 -5.74
CA ASN A 618 26.25 4.06 -6.82
C ASN A 618 26.28 5.55 -6.41
N VAL A 619 26.64 5.81 -5.16
CA VAL A 619 26.60 7.16 -4.58
C VAL A 619 27.96 7.77 -4.34
N GLY A 620 28.01 9.09 -4.28
CA GLY A 620 29.14 9.81 -3.71
C GLY A 620 30.47 9.86 -4.49
N THR A 621 31.56 10.01 -3.74
CA THR A 621 32.94 9.92 -4.22
C THR A 621 33.51 8.53 -3.96
N PHE A 622 34.52 8.17 -4.76
CA PHE A 622 35.25 6.91 -4.62
C PHE A 622 36.41 6.98 -3.61
N ASP A 623 36.61 8.13 -2.98
CA ASP A 623 37.64 8.34 -1.96
C ASP A 623 37.13 7.84 -0.61
N THR A 624 38.01 7.29 0.22
CA THR A 624 37.65 6.90 1.59
C THR A 624 37.34 8.13 2.44
N TYR A 625 36.62 7.93 3.55
CA TYR A 625 36.36 8.98 4.53
C TYR A 625 37.67 9.64 5.02
N LEU A 626 38.70 8.83 5.27
CA LEU A 626 39.97 9.32 5.78
C LEU A 626 40.81 10.03 4.71
N GLU A 627 40.80 9.56 3.45
CA GLU A 627 41.50 10.22 2.34
C GLU A 627 40.93 11.61 2.03
N SER A 628 39.61 11.79 2.18
CA SER A 628 38.95 13.10 2.03
C SER A 628 39.12 14.02 3.24
N ASP A 629 39.87 13.60 4.27
CA ASP A 629 39.89 14.21 5.60
C ASP A 629 38.47 14.49 6.13
N GLY A 630 37.57 13.51 6.01
CA GLY A 630 36.18 13.54 6.47
C GLY A 630 35.31 14.61 5.80
N ALA A 631 35.77 15.20 4.70
CA ALA A 631 35.02 16.19 3.94
C ALA A 631 33.90 15.56 3.10
N ASP A 632 34.13 14.35 2.59
CA ASP A 632 33.17 13.67 1.72
C ASP A 632 32.26 12.78 2.56
N ARG A 633 31.03 13.25 2.78
CA ARG A 633 29.96 12.47 3.42
C ARG A 633 29.05 11.74 2.44
N ARG A 634 29.25 11.93 1.14
CA ARG A 634 28.58 11.16 0.09
C ARG A 634 29.66 10.34 -0.56
N ARG A 635 29.79 9.07 -0.18
CA ARG A 635 30.82 8.15 -0.68
C ARG A 635 30.20 6.86 -1.20
N THR A 636 30.80 6.27 -2.22
CA THR A 636 30.41 4.95 -2.73
C THR A 636 30.55 3.94 -1.60
N TYR A 637 29.62 2.98 -1.46
CA TYR A 637 29.63 2.05 -0.34
C TYR A 637 30.94 1.24 -0.31
N GLN A 638 31.78 1.45 0.71
CA GLN A 638 33.09 0.81 0.81
C GLN A 638 33.09 -0.24 1.92
N TRP A 639 33.12 -1.52 1.54
CA TRP A 639 33.00 -2.62 2.50
C TRP A 639 34.04 -2.56 3.63
N LYS A 640 35.27 -2.12 3.33
CA LYS A 640 36.36 -1.98 4.31
C LYS A 640 36.08 -0.95 5.41
N GLU A 641 35.23 0.05 5.15
CA GLU A 641 34.81 1.05 6.14
C GLU A 641 33.67 0.53 7.05
N THR A 642 33.11 -0.64 6.73
CA THR A 642 31.94 -1.21 7.44
C THR A 642 32.29 -2.33 8.41
N ILE A 643 33.57 -2.70 8.53
CA ILE A 643 34.02 -3.78 9.42
C ILE A 643 34.79 -3.24 10.63
N GLY A 644 34.80 -4.01 11.73
CA GLY A 644 35.47 -3.62 12.97
C GLY A 644 34.55 -2.88 13.95
N PRO A 645 35.10 -2.29 15.03
CA PRO A 645 34.30 -1.63 16.06
C PRO A 645 33.44 -0.51 15.48
N VAL A 646 32.16 -0.48 15.82
CA VAL A 646 31.20 0.49 15.28
C VAL A 646 31.60 1.95 15.57
N GLU A 647 32.24 2.22 16.70
CA GLU A 647 32.77 3.55 17.02
C GLU A 647 33.94 4.00 16.13
N GLU A 648 34.53 3.10 15.34
CA GLU A 648 35.61 3.36 14.38
C GLU A 648 35.12 3.34 12.92
N ARG A 649 33.83 3.07 12.69
CA ARG A 649 33.21 3.11 11.35
C ARG A 649 32.76 4.55 11.04
N PRO A 650 33.15 5.13 9.89
CA PRO A 650 32.70 6.46 9.50
C PRO A 650 31.23 6.42 9.10
N THR A 651 30.51 7.51 9.35
CA THR A 651 29.14 7.65 8.85
C THR A 651 29.13 8.07 7.36
N ASN A 652 28.05 7.75 6.66
CA ASN A 652 27.88 8.10 5.25
C ASN A 652 26.48 8.66 4.99
N TRP A 653 26.30 9.31 3.85
CA TRP A 653 25.00 9.71 3.32
C TRP A 653 24.33 8.51 2.67
N ASN A 654 23.07 8.28 3.01
CA ASN A 654 22.23 7.31 2.35
C ASN A 654 21.64 7.91 1.06
N PHE A 655 21.69 7.16 -0.06
CA PHE A 655 21.06 7.55 -1.34
C PHE A 655 19.63 8.06 -1.19
N TRP A 656 18.88 7.42 -0.29
CA TRP A 656 17.47 7.65 0.01
C TRP A 656 17.23 8.85 0.96
N GLY A 657 18.24 9.73 1.12
CA GLY A 657 18.06 11.04 1.74
C GLY A 657 18.15 11.06 3.27
N TYR A 658 18.84 10.10 3.87
CA TYR A 658 19.15 10.08 5.30
C TYR A 658 20.63 9.74 5.57
N ASN A 659 20.96 9.31 6.80
CA ASN A 659 22.32 9.03 7.27
C ASN A 659 22.50 7.52 7.50
N GLN A 660 23.65 6.98 7.10
CA GLN A 660 24.05 5.59 7.35
C GLN A 660 25.14 5.55 8.41
N THR A 661 24.90 4.74 9.45
CA THR A 661 25.84 4.58 10.56
C THR A 661 26.90 3.52 10.29
N TYR A 662 26.70 2.67 9.28
CA TYR A 662 27.43 1.41 9.09
C TYR A 662 27.42 0.52 10.35
N GLY A 663 26.38 0.65 11.17
CA GLY A 663 26.10 -0.27 12.26
C GLY A 663 25.88 -1.70 11.78
N LEU A 664 25.14 -1.82 10.68
CA LEU A 664 25.05 -3.03 9.86
C LEU A 664 26.04 -2.90 8.69
N GLY A 665 27.06 -3.75 8.67
CA GLY A 665 28.11 -3.77 7.65
C GLY A 665 28.31 -5.15 7.04
N TYR A 666 29.37 -5.31 6.24
CA TYR A 666 29.58 -6.53 5.47
C TYR A 666 29.74 -7.79 6.32
N LEU A 667 30.41 -7.71 7.48
CA LEU A 667 30.51 -8.88 8.36
C LEU A 667 29.12 -9.30 8.85
N GLU A 668 28.30 -8.34 9.27
CA GLU A 668 26.95 -8.64 9.76
C GLU A 668 26.02 -9.17 8.66
N TYR A 669 26.18 -8.72 7.40
CA TYR A 669 25.47 -9.31 6.26
C TYR A 669 25.90 -10.75 5.95
N PHE A 670 27.21 -11.04 6.00
CA PHE A 670 27.70 -12.41 5.80
C PHE A 670 27.25 -13.37 6.91
N GLU A 671 27.31 -12.93 8.17
CA GLU A 671 26.81 -13.71 9.31
C GLU A 671 25.30 -13.94 9.20
N PHE A 672 24.55 -12.95 8.69
CA PHE A 672 23.11 -13.12 8.46
C PHE A 672 22.81 -14.12 7.33
N ALA A 673 23.51 -14.03 6.19
CA ALA A 673 23.38 -15.01 5.11
C ALA A 673 23.67 -16.44 5.62
N GLU A 674 24.74 -16.61 6.40
CA GLU A 674 25.09 -17.91 6.99
C GLU A 674 24.03 -18.41 8.00
N ASP A 675 23.48 -17.52 8.82
CA ASP A 675 22.39 -17.85 9.74
C ASP A 675 21.08 -18.23 9.03
N LEU A 676 20.83 -17.68 7.84
CA LEU A 676 19.71 -18.05 6.97
C LEU A 676 19.96 -19.36 6.22
N GLY A 677 21.21 -19.84 6.16
CA GLY A 677 21.60 -20.92 5.24
C GLY A 677 21.68 -20.48 3.77
N ALA A 678 21.69 -19.17 3.52
CA ALA A 678 21.63 -18.55 2.21
C ALA A 678 23.05 -18.29 1.65
N THR A 679 23.20 -18.41 0.34
CA THR A 679 24.40 -17.98 -0.39
C THR A 679 24.52 -16.44 -0.32
N PRO A 680 25.65 -15.86 0.16
CA PRO A 680 25.83 -14.41 0.12
C PRO A 680 26.09 -13.92 -1.31
N LEU A 681 25.47 -12.81 -1.71
CA LEU A 681 25.65 -12.16 -3.02
C LEU A 681 25.93 -10.65 -2.82
N PRO A 682 27.19 -10.26 -2.58
CA PRO A 682 27.58 -8.86 -2.50
C PRO A 682 27.59 -8.19 -3.88
N VAL A 683 27.11 -6.95 -3.96
CA VAL A 683 27.10 -6.10 -5.16
C VAL A 683 28.01 -4.90 -4.97
N LEU A 684 28.92 -4.67 -5.91
CA LEU A 684 29.91 -3.60 -5.87
C LEU A 684 29.84 -2.74 -7.14
N SER A 685 30.00 -1.43 -7.01
CA SER A 685 30.12 -0.54 -8.18
C SER A 685 31.43 -0.79 -8.93
N VAL A 686 31.38 -0.73 -10.27
CA VAL A 686 32.59 -0.71 -11.12
C VAL A 686 32.97 0.72 -11.53
N GLY A 687 32.43 1.71 -10.82
CA GLY A 687 32.77 3.11 -10.95
C GLY A 687 31.99 3.87 -12.02
N ALA A 688 30.82 3.38 -12.42
CA ALA A 688 29.92 4.03 -13.37
C ALA A 688 28.66 4.56 -12.66
N ASN A 689 27.86 5.38 -13.35
CA ASN A 689 26.57 5.82 -12.82
C ASN A 689 25.47 4.80 -13.14
N GLY A 690 24.67 4.47 -12.12
CA GLY A 690 23.36 3.81 -12.20
C GLY A 690 22.31 4.56 -11.38
N CYS A 691 21.06 4.07 -11.31
CA CYS A 691 19.96 4.66 -10.52
C CYS A 691 19.73 6.17 -10.74
N GLY A 692 19.98 6.70 -11.95
CA GLY A 692 19.88 8.14 -12.24
C GLY A 692 20.92 9.02 -11.53
N SER A 693 21.94 8.43 -10.91
CA SER A 693 23.05 9.11 -10.25
C SER A 693 23.84 9.98 -11.23
N ARG A 694 24.45 11.05 -10.71
CA ARG A 694 25.24 12.03 -11.49
C ARG A 694 26.61 12.27 -10.88
N ILE A 695 27.12 11.28 -10.17
CA ILE A 695 28.42 11.39 -9.52
C ILE A 695 29.54 11.36 -10.58
N PRO A 696 30.70 11.97 -10.29
CA PRO A 696 31.85 11.87 -11.18
C PRO A 696 32.29 10.40 -11.31
N GLU A 697 32.21 9.84 -12.51
CA GLU A 697 32.56 8.45 -12.77
C GLU A 697 34.07 8.19 -12.67
N MET A 698 34.42 6.96 -12.32
CA MET A 698 35.80 6.52 -12.14
C MET A 698 36.49 6.32 -13.49
N THR A 699 37.41 7.21 -13.83
CA THR A 699 38.16 7.21 -15.10
C THR A 699 39.69 7.24 -14.93
N ASP A 700 40.17 7.23 -13.68
CA ASP A 700 41.59 7.25 -13.34
C ASP A 700 42.11 5.84 -13.06
N ASP A 701 43.19 5.44 -13.73
CA ASP A 701 43.74 4.07 -13.64
C ASP A 701 44.15 3.67 -12.22
N VAL A 702 44.73 4.58 -11.43
CA VAL A 702 45.19 4.26 -10.07
C VAL A 702 44.00 3.97 -9.17
N ARG A 703 42.93 4.73 -9.33
CA ARG A 703 41.69 4.50 -8.59
C ARG A 703 40.99 3.22 -9.04
N ILE A 704 40.93 2.95 -10.35
CA ILE A 704 40.38 1.69 -10.88
C ILE A 704 41.15 0.50 -10.31
N ASP A 705 42.49 0.53 -10.33
CA ASP A 705 43.32 -0.55 -9.78
C ASP A 705 43.06 -0.79 -8.29
N ARG A 706 42.83 0.28 -7.52
CA ARG A 706 42.48 0.16 -6.09
C ARG A 706 41.15 -0.57 -5.90
N TRP A 707 40.10 -0.17 -6.61
CA TRP A 707 38.77 -0.79 -6.47
C TRP A 707 38.72 -2.23 -7.01
N VAL A 708 39.48 -2.53 -8.07
CA VAL A 708 39.69 -3.90 -8.54
C VAL A 708 40.31 -4.74 -7.43
N GLN A 709 41.37 -4.23 -6.77
CA GLN A 709 41.97 -4.94 -5.64
C GLN A 709 41.01 -5.05 -4.44
N ASP A 710 40.25 -4.00 -4.12
CA ASP A 710 39.26 -4.02 -3.04
C ASP A 710 38.16 -5.08 -3.28
N THR A 711 37.85 -5.39 -4.55
CA THR A 711 36.90 -6.45 -4.95
C THR A 711 37.48 -7.84 -4.71
N VAL A 712 38.72 -8.09 -5.16
CA VAL A 712 39.42 -9.37 -4.91
C VAL A 712 39.65 -9.58 -3.41
N ASP A 713 39.99 -8.51 -2.68
CA ASP A 713 40.17 -8.52 -1.23
C ASP A 713 38.88 -8.92 -0.47
N LEU A 714 37.70 -8.54 -0.98
CA LEU A 714 36.43 -8.95 -0.40
C LEU A 714 36.20 -10.46 -0.55
N ILE A 715 36.55 -11.03 -1.72
CA ILE A 715 36.46 -12.47 -1.94
C ILE A 715 37.47 -13.20 -1.04
N GLU A 716 38.69 -12.68 -0.87
CA GLU A 716 39.65 -13.24 0.10
C GLU A 716 39.14 -13.08 1.56
N PHE A 717 38.44 -11.99 1.89
CA PHE A 717 37.80 -11.83 3.19
C PHE A 717 36.73 -12.90 3.42
N ALA A 718 35.92 -13.22 2.41
CA ALA A 718 34.86 -14.20 2.52
C ALA A 718 35.39 -15.66 2.52
N ASN A 719 36.26 -15.99 1.56
CA ASN A 719 36.65 -17.38 1.26
C ASN A 719 38.07 -17.74 1.72
N GLY A 720 38.91 -16.73 1.99
CA GLY A 720 40.32 -16.93 2.34
C GLY A 720 40.52 -17.68 3.65
N SER A 721 41.61 -18.45 3.71
CA SER A 721 42.04 -19.11 4.95
C SER A 721 42.54 -18.09 5.97
N VAL A 722 42.56 -18.45 7.25
CA VAL A 722 43.09 -17.60 8.33
C VAL A 722 44.57 -17.21 8.19
N ASP A 723 45.30 -17.78 7.23
CA ASP A 723 46.69 -17.46 6.92
C ASP A 723 46.86 -16.39 5.81
N THR A 724 45.76 -15.99 5.14
CA THR A 724 45.76 -14.87 4.17
C THR A 724 45.51 -13.53 4.86
N GLU A 725 45.70 -12.41 4.17
CA GLU A 725 45.56 -11.09 4.80
C GLU A 725 44.13 -10.84 5.26
N TRP A 726 43.17 -11.03 4.36
CA TRP A 726 41.77 -10.76 4.65
C TRP A 726 41.07 -11.89 5.39
N GLY A 727 41.48 -13.15 5.19
CA GLY A 727 41.01 -14.27 6.01
C GLY A 727 41.47 -14.15 7.47
N ALA A 728 42.71 -13.66 7.71
CA ALA A 728 43.17 -13.34 9.08
C ALA A 728 42.40 -12.16 9.69
N LYS A 729 42.00 -11.18 8.87
CA LYS A 729 41.17 -10.05 9.32
C LYS A 729 39.78 -10.52 9.74
N ARG A 730 39.11 -11.36 8.93
CA ARG A 730 37.82 -12.00 9.27
C ARG A 730 37.92 -12.76 10.60
N ALA A 731 38.93 -13.63 10.73
CA ALA A 731 39.19 -14.38 11.96
C ALA A 731 39.41 -13.48 13.20
N ALA A 732 40.11 -12.36 13.04
CA ALA A 732 40.35 -11.41 14.11
C ALA A 732 39.08 -10.64 14.54
N LEU A 733 38.08 -10.54 13.66
CA LEU A 733 36.78 -9.95 13.96
C LEU A 733 35.82 -10.92 14.65
N GLY A 734 36.16 -12.20 14.74
CA GLY A 734 35.38 -13.21 15.48
C GLY A 734 34.95 -14.41 14.65
N HIS A 735 35.16 -14.39 13.34
CA HIS A 735 34.66 -15.41 12.41
C HIS A 735 35.82 -16.06 11.62
N PRO A 736 36.45 -17.13 12.12
CA PRO A 736 37.59 -17.77 11.43
C PRO A 736 37.20 -18.63 10.22
N GLU A 737 35.98 -19.12 10.15
CA GLU A 737 35.47 -20.00 9.10
C GLU A 737 35.14 -19.21 7.82
N PRO A 738 35.34 -19.76 6.61
CA PRO A 738 34.92 -19.10 5.37
C PRO A 738 33.39 -19.06 5.19
N PHE A 739 32.87 -18.06 4.47
CA PHE A 739 31.44 -17.89 4.19
C PHE A 739 30.95 -18.60 2.90
N ASP A 740 31.84 -19.24 2.15
CA ASP A 740 31.53 -19.95 0.89
C ASP A 740 30.82 -19.08 -0.16
N LEU A 741 31.37 -17.89 -0.41
CA LEU A 741 30.89 -16.96 -1.43
C LEU A 741 30.95 -17.59 -2.82
N LYS A 742 29.80 -17.74 -3.49
CA LYS A 742 29.68 -18.27 -4.86
C LYS A 742 29.49 -17.19 -5.93
N TYR A 743 28.78 -16.11 -5.61
CA TYR A 743 28.37 -15.08 -6.57
C TYR A 743 28.93 -13.71 -6.19
N ILE A 744 29.26 -12.88 -7.18
CA ILE A 744 29.56 -11.46 -6.96
C ILE A 744 28.93 -10.60 -8.05
N GLY A 745 28.13 -9.61 -7.65
CA GLY A 745 27.55 -8.63 -8.55
C GLY A 745 28.54 -7.50 -8.83
N LEU A 746 28.91 -7.31 -10.09
CA LEU A 746 29.79 -6.22 -10.52
C LEU A 746 28.99 -5.19 -11.31
N GLY A 747 28.49 -4.21 -10.56
CA GLY A 747 27.63 -3.13 -11.02
C GLY A 747 26.17 -3.30 -10.61
N ASN A 748 25.45 -2.19 -10.54
CA ASN A 748 24.02 -2.14 -10.25
C ASN A 748 23.39 -1.06 -11.13
N GLU A 749 22.51 -1.44 -12.07
CA GLU A 749 21.84 -0.49 -12.97
C GLU A 749 22.76 0.49 -13.72
N GLU A 750 24.05 0.18 -13.84
CA GLU A 750 25.03 1.08 -14.42
C GLU A 750 24.87 1.08 -15.95
N ASN A 751 24.39 2.19 -16.50
CA ASN A 751 23.98 2.25 -17.90
C ASN A 751 24.85 3.20 -18.75
N THR A 752 26.00 3.65 -18.26
CA THR A 752 26.91 4.53 -19.02
C THR A 752 28.02 3.77 -19.74
N ARG A 753 28.72 4.43 -20.67
CA ARG A 753 29.87 3.82 -21.37
C ARG A 753 31.08 3.58 -20.45
N THR A 754 31.10 4.19 -19.27
CA THR A 754 32.16 3.95 -18.28
C THR A 754 32.07 2.55 -17.68
N PHE A 755 30.86 2.02 -17.55
CA PHE A 755 30.64 0.62 -17.16
C PHE A 755 31.37 -0.34 -18.11
N GLU A 756 31.09 -0.23 -19.41
CA GLU A 756 31.71 -1.06 -20.45
C GLU A 756 33.24 -0.89 -20.52
N ALA A 757 33.76 0.27 -20.11
CA ALA A 757 35.20 0.53 -20.08
C ALA A 757 35.90 -0.08 -18.85
N ASN A 758 35.23 -0.10 -17.70
CA ASN A 758 35.82 -0.53 -16.42
C ASN A 758 35.56 -2.01 -16.14
N PHE A 759 34.35 -2.51 -16.42
CA PHE A 759 33.89 -3.87 -16.08
C PHE A 759 34.90 -4.98 -16.42
N PRO A 760 35.54 -5.01 -17.62
CA PRO A 760 36.47 -6.08 -17.96
C PRO A 760 37.65 -6.19 -16.97
N ARG A 761 38.12 -5.08 -16.39
CA ARG A 761 39.23 -5.10 -15.42
C ARG A 761 38.84 -5.73 -14.10
N PHE A 762 37.60 -5.55 -13.66
CA PHE A 762 37.09 -6.16 -12.45
C PHE A 762 36.83 -7.66 -12.66
N ARG A 763 36.10 -8.01 -13.73
CA ARG A 763 35.84 -9.41 -14.11
C ARG A 763 37.14 -10.20 -14.25
N ASP A 764 38.07 -9.73 -15.08
CA ASP A 764 39.31 -10.45 -15.37
C ASP A 764 40.14 -10.69 -14.09
N ALA A 765 40.15 -9.74 -13.15
CA ALA A 765 40.85 -9.88 -11.88
C ALA A 765 40.18 -10.90 -10.95
N VAL A 766 38.85 -10.93 -10.90
CA VAL A 766 38.09 -11.93 -10.14
C VAL A 766 38.30 -13.32 -10.75
N GLU A 767 38.11 -13.50 -12.05
CA GLU A 767 38.28 -14.79 -12.73
C GLU A 767 39.72 -15.33 -12.63
N GLU A 768 40.74 -14.44 -12.61
CA GLU A 768 42.14 -14.85 -12.42
C GLU A 768 42.42 -15.31 -10.98
N ALA A 769 41.90 -14.59 -9.98
CA ALA A 769 42.19 -14.84 -8.57
C ALA A 769 41.29 -15.92 -7.95
N HIS A 770 40.02 -15.96 -8.38
CA HIS A 770 38.91 -16.71 -7.81
C HIS A 770 38.01 -17.30 -8.91
N PRO A 771 38.52 -18.22 -9.74
CA PRO A 771 37.73 -18.83 -10.82
C PRO A 771 36.55 -19.69 -10.32
N GLU A 772 36.46 -19.93 -9.01
CA GLU A 772 35.33 -20.57 -8.35
C GLU A 772 34.12 -19.64 -8.11
N VAL A 773 34.28 -18.32 -8.27
CA VAL A 773 33.21 -17.33 -8.05
C VAL A 773 32.63 -16.89 -9.39
N THR A 774 31.31 -16.99 -9.52
CA THR A 774 30.56 -16.52 -10.69
C THR A 774 30.37 -15.00 -10.63
N VAL A 775 30.82 -14.32 -11.68
CA VAL A 775 30.64 -12.88 -11.85
C VAL A 775 29.31 -12.60 -12.54
N ILE A 776 28.48 -11.80 -11.87
CA ILE A 776 27.20 -11.32 -12.41
C ILE A 776 27.38 -9.88 -12.91
N SER A 777 27.07 -9.64 -14.19
CA SER A 777 27.04 -8.30 -14.80
C SER A 777 25.63 -7.70 -14.72
N ASN A 778 25.42 -6.41 -15.06
CA ASN A 778 24.08 -5.81 -15.09
C ASN A 778 23.63 -5.46 -16.53
N THR A 779 22.33 -5.24 -16.71
CA THR A 779 21.73 -4.80 -17.99
C THR A 779 21.16 -3.38 -17.96
N GLY A 780 21.54 -2.58 -16.95
CA GLY A 780 20.96 -1.25 -16.71
C GLY A 780 19.63 -1.30 -15.95
N PRO A 781 18.98 -0.15 -15.74
CA PRO A 781 17.75 -0.01 -14.93
C PRO A 781 16.45 -0.34 -15.67
N ASP A 782 16.52 -0.53 -16.99
CA ASP A 782 15.34 -0.69 -17.85
C ASP A 782 15.19 -2.17 -18.23
N ASP A 783 13.97 -2.62 -18.46
CA ASP A 783 13.60 -3.99 -18.87
C ASP A 783 13.44 -4.18 -20.38
N ALA A 784 13.60 -3.10 -21.13
CA ALA A 784 13.52 -3.08 -22.58
C ALA A 784 14.24 -1.84 -23.14
N GLY A 785 14.34 -1.80 -24.46
CA GLY A 785 14.79 -0.63 -25.19
C GLY A 785 16.26 -0.68 -25.60
N ALA A 786 16.69 0.34 -26.35
CA ALA A 786 17.95 0.30 -27.07
C ALA A 786 19.18 0.15 -26.16
N ARG A 787 19.16 0.76 -24.96
CA ARG A 787 20.29 0.64 -24.03
C ARG A 787 20.35 -0.74 -23.37
N PHE A 788 19.21 -1.28 -22.98
CA PHE A 788 19.09 -2.65 -22.49
C PHE A 788 19.60 -3.65 -23.53
N ASP A 789 19.15 -3.55 -24.78
CA ASP A 789 19.60 -4.41 -25.89
C ASP A 789 21.12 -4.32 -26.14
N GLU A 790 21.68 -3.11 -26.04
CA GLU A 790 23.13 -2.88 -26.17
C GLU A 790 23.91 -3.54 -25.03
N LEU A 791 23.44 -3.45 -23.79
CA LEU A 791 24.10 -4.05 -22.63
C LEU A 791 23.99 -5.57 -22.65
N TRP A 792 22.84 -6.13 -23.03
CA TRP A 792 22.69 -7.57 -23.29
C TRP A 792 23.64 -8.09 -24.36
N LYS A 793 23.77 -7.34 -25.46
CA LYS A 793 24.75 -7.66 -26.50
C LYS A 793 26.18 -7.58 -25.97
N TYR A 794 26.50 -6.53 -25.22
CA TYR A 794 27.82 -6.36 -24.60
C TYR A 794 28.16 -7.53 -23.67
N ASN A 795 27.22 -7.94 -22.80
CA ASN A 795 27.40 -9.05 -21.86
C ASN A 795 27.65 -10.38 -22.59
N ARG A 796 26.92 -10.65 -23.68
CA ARG A 796 27.23 -11.80 -24.56
C ARG A 796 28.62 -11.74 -25.18
N GLU A 797 29.06 -10.56 -25.62
CA GLU A 797 30.41 -10.36 -26.17
C GLU A 797 31.50 -10.50 -25.09
N GLN A 798 31.17 -10.15 -23.84
CA GLN A 798 32.03 -10.34 -22.68
C GLN A 798 32.07 -11.79 -22.17
N GLY A 799 31.16 -12.65 -22.63
CA GLY A 799 31.10 -14.05 -22.20
C GLY A 799 30.84 -14.23 -20.71
N VAL A 800 30.07 -13.31 -20.10
CA VAL A 800 29.67 -13.43 -18.70
C VAL A 800 28.70 -14.60 -18.53
N GLU A 801 28.76 -15.26 -17.38
CA GLU A 801 27.91 -16.41 -17.07
C GLU A 801 26.46 -15.98 -16.80
N MET A 802 26.28 -14.84 -16.12
CA MET A 802 24.96 -14.37 -15.71
C MET A 802 24.84 -12.83 -15.79
N VAL A 803 23.62 -12.35 -16.00
CA VAL A 803 23.28 -10.92 -16.00
C VAL A 803 22.11 -10.61 -15.07
N ASP A 804 22.17 -9.46 -14.41
CA ASP A 804 21.16 -8.90 -13.52
C ASP A 804 20.17 -8.00 -14.31
N GLU A 805 18.91 -8.45 -14.42
CA GLU A 805 17.76 -7.68 -14.96
C GLU A 805 16.92 -7.11 -13.82
N HIS A 806 16.41 -5.88 -14.00
CA HIS A 806 15.54 -5.19 -13.03
C HIS A 806 14.26 -4.68 -13.72
N TYR A 807 13.10 -4.79 -13.07
CA TYR A 807 11.88 -4.06 -13.47
C TYR A 807 10.84 -3.86 -12.37
N TYR A 808 10.26 -2.68 -12.37
CA TYR A 808 9.09 -2.33 -11.57
C TYR A 808 7.96 -1.94 -12.52
N ASN A 809 6.96 -2.79 -12.71
CA ASN A 809 5.88 -2.60 -13.69
C ASN A 809 4.48 -2.71 -13.06
N ASP A 810 3.42 -2.38 -13.80
CA ASP A 810 2.05 -2.52 -13.30
C ASP A 810 1.58 -3.99 -13.35
N PRO A 811 0.58 -4.41 -12.56
CA PRO A 811 0.09 -5.80 -12.53
C PRO A 811 -0.27 -6.38 -13.90
N SER A 812 -0.86 -5.59 -14.79
CA SER A 812 -1.21 -6.03 -16.14
C SER A 812 -0.01 -6.38 -17.01
N TRP A 813 1.13 -5.74 -16.78
CA TRP A 813 2.39 -6.11 -17.45
C TRP A 813 2.84 -7.50 -16.99
N PHE A 814 2.81 -7.78 -15.68
CA PHE A 814 3.21 -9.09 -15.16
C PHE A 814 2.33 -10.23 -15.71
N LEU A 815 1.01 -10.03 -15.76
CA LEU A 815 0.06 -10.99 -16.34
C LEU A 815 0.30 -11.25 -17.83
N SER A 816 0.75 -10.24 -18.58
CA SER A 816 0.94 -10.33 -20.03
C SER A 816 2.38 -10.66 -20.46
N ASN A 817 3.32 -10.80 -19.51
CA ASN A 817 4.74 -11.07 -19.79
C ASN A 817 5.23 -12.39 -19.19
N THR A 818 4.34 -13.31 -18.83
CA THR A 818 4.73 -14.61 -18.26
C THR A 818 5.54 -15.46 -19.24
N GLU A 819 5.48 -15.20 -20.54
CA GLU A 819 6.28 -15.86 -21.60
C GLU A 819 7.60 -15.14 -21.95
N ARG A 820 8.01 -14.12 -21.19
CA ARG A 820 9.18 -13.28 -21.51
C ARG A 820 10.44 -14.11 -21.80
N TYR A 821 10.76 -15.05 -20.91
CA TYR A 821 11.98 -15.86 -20.98
C TYR A 821 11.87 -17.05 -21.93
N ASP A 822 10.66 -17.42 -22.38
CA ASP A 822 10.43 -18.56 -23.28
C ASP A 822 11.20 -18.42 -24.61
N SER A 823 11.51 -17.20 -25.03
CA SER A 823 12.24 -16.91 -26.28
C SER A 823 13.74 -16.61 -26.12
N TYR A 824 14.25 -16.58 -24.88
CA TYR A 824 15.66 -16.23 -24.61
C TYR A 824 16.64 -17.28 -25.15
N ASP A 825 17.89 -16.87 -25.38
CA ASP A 825 18.94 -17.74 -25.92
C ASP A 825 19.53 -18.63 -24.81
N ARG A 826 19.27 -19.94 -24.87
CA ARG A 826 19.75 -20.94 -23.89
C ARG A 826 21.26 -21.19 -23.94
N GLU A 827 21.96 -20.63 -24.93
CA GLU A 827 23.43 -20.72 -25.04
C GLU A 827 24.10 -19.38 -24.64
N GLY A 828 23.33 -18.39 -24.21
CA GLY A 828 23.81 -17.08 -23.73
C GLY A 828 24.03 -17.04 -22.21
N PRO A 829 24.34 -15.84 -21.67
CA PRO A 829 24.32 -15.61 -20.24
C PRO A 829 22.95 -15.97 -19.64
N HIS A 830 22.96 -16.60 -18.47
CA HIS A 830 21.77 -16.86 -17.67
C HIS A 830 21.29 -15.56 -17.00
N VAL A 831 20.12 -15.59 -16.39
CA VAL A 831 19.45 -14.42 -15.82
C VAL A 831 19.41 -14.53 -14.30
N PHE A 832 19.87 -13.46 -13.66
CA PHE A 832 19.47 -13.05 -12.33
C PHE A 832 18.40 -11.98 -12.47
N LEU A 833 17.19 -12.22 -11.98
CA LEU A 833 16.18 -11.18 -11.79
C LEU A 833 16.36 -10.54 -10.42
N GLY A 834 17.32 -9.62 -10.29
CA GLY A 834 17.74 -9.08 -8.99
C GLY A 834 16.75 -8.12 -8.33
N GLU A 835 15.87 -7.50 -9.12
CA GLU A 835 14.82 -6.62 -8.61
C GLU A 835 13.55 -6.72 -9.45
N TYR A 836 12.44 -7.10 -8.81
CA TYR A 836 11.11 -6.96 -9.40
C TYR A 836 10.00 -6.68 -8.38
N ALA A 837 9.00 -5.90 -8.77
CA ALA A 837 7.73 -5.74 -8.04
C ALA A 837 6.63 -5.09 -8.90
N SER A 838 5.36 -5.33 -8.56
CA SER A 838 4.19 -4.87 -9.33
C SER A 838 3.63 -3.48 -8.92
N ARG A 839 4.43 -2.63 -8.28
CA ARG A 839 4.05 -1.25 -7.87
C ARG A 839 2.85 -1.13 -6.91
N GLY A 840 2.48 -2.20 -6.21
CA GLY A 840 1.52 -2.18 -5.09
C GLY A 840 1.64 -3.42 -4.20
N ASN A 841 0.93 -3.43 -3.07
CA ASN A 841 0.84 -4.58 -2.15
C ASN A 841 -0.60 -5.08 -1.97
N ALA A 842 -1.50 -4.76 -2.92
CA ALA A 842 -2.84 -5.35 -2.92
C ALA A 842 -2.80 -6.80 -3.36
N TRP A 843 -3.85 -7.56 -3.07
CA TRP A 843 -3.92 -8.95 -3.48
C TRP A 843 -3.82 -9.13 -5.01
N SER A 844 -4.38 -8.21 -5.79
CA SER A 844 -4.24 -8.18 -7.26
C SER A 844 -2.78 -8.04 -7.72
N ASN A 845 -1.96 -7.28 -6.99
CA ASN A 845 -0.52 -7.17 -7.24
C ASN A 845 0.15 -8.53 -7.08
N SER A 846 -0.10 -9.20 -5.96
CA SER A 846 0.50 -10.50 -5.66
C SER A 846 0.02 -11.62 -6.60
N LEU A 847 -1.23 -11.59 -7.05
CA LEU A 847 -1.73 -12.49 -8.10
C LEU A 847 -0.95 -12.32 -9.41
N SER A 848 -0.67 -11.08 -9.80
CA SER A 848 0.11 -10.81 -11.02
C SER A 848 1.57 -11.25 -10.89
N GLU A 849 2.17 -11.02 -9.72
CA GLU A 849 3.53 -11.46 -9.41
C GLU A 849 3.63 -12.98 -9.40
N ALA A 850 2.69 -13.68 -8.78
CA ALA A 850 2.62 -15.13 -8.77
C ALA A 850 2.45 -15.72 -10.17
N ALA A 851 1.58 -15.13 -11.00
CA ALA A 851 1.42 -15.53 -12.39
C ALA A 851 2.75 -15.40 -13.15
N TYR A 852 3.49 -14.31 -12.93
CA TYR A 852 4.81 -14.12 -13.50
C TYR A 852 5.86 -15.12 -12.99
N MET A 853 5.82 -15.45 -11.69
CA MET A 853 6.71 -16.44 -11.09
C MET A 853 6.51 -17.85 -11.70
N THR A 854 5.32 -18.19 -12.19
CA THR A 854 5.14 -19.43 -12.98
C THR A 854 5.98 -19.44 -14.26
N GLY A 855 6.14 -18.27 -14.89
CA GLY A 855 7.02 -18.06 -16.05
C GLY A 855 8.50 -18.11 -15.70
N ILE A 856 8.87 -17.63 -14.51
CA ILE A 856 10.24 -17.77 -13.95
C ILE A 856 10.57 -19.25 -13.79
N GLU A 857 9.74 -20.02 -13.06
CA GLU A 857 10.01 -21.45 -12.86
C GLU A 857 9.98 -22.21 -14.17
N ARG A 858 9.04 -21.93 -15.09
CA ARG A 858 8.98 -22.58 -16.41
C ARG A 858 10.28 -22.43 -17.21
N ASN A 859 11.00 -21.33 -16.99
CA ASN A 859 12.27 -21.00 -17.65
C ASN A 859 13.46 -21.10 -16.69
N ALA A 860 13.43 -22.02 -15.73
CA ALA A 860 14.52 -22.24 -14.78
C ALA A 860 15.83 -22.73 -15.45
N ASP A 861 15.80 -23.10 -16.75
CA ASP A 861 16.99 -23.31 -17.59
C ASP A 861 17.73 -22.01 -17.97
N VAL A 862 17.07 -20.86 -17.80
CA VAL A 862 17.60 -19.54 -18.14
C VAL A 862 17.66 -18.64 -16.91
N VAL A 863 16.61 -18.62 -16.09
CA VAL A 863 16.55 -17.80 -14.87
C VAL A 863 17.03 -18.64 -13.69
N GLU A 864 18.19 -18.29 -13.13
CA GLU A 864 18.81 -19.06 -12.05
C GLU A 864 18.68 -18.42 -10.67
N LEU A 865 18.39 -17.12 -10.62
CA LEU A 865 18.25 -16.33 -9.39
C LEU A 865 17.12 -15.31 -9.58
N ALA A 866 16.32 -15.07 -8.55
CA ALA A 866 15.26 -14.05 -8.53
C ALA A 866 15.01 -13.50 -7.12
N SER A 867 14.86 -12.18 -6.99
CA SER A 867 14.54 -11.53 -5.72
C SER A 867 13.58 -10.34 -5.88
N TYR A 868 12.52 -10.33 -5.07
CA TYR A 868 11.60 -9.19 -4.95
C TYR A 868 12.32 -8.00 -4.32
N ALA A 869 12.00 -6.77 -4.76
CA ALA A 869 12.55 -5.54 -4.18
C ALA A 869 11.50 -4.41 -4.07
N PRO A 870 11.61 -3.52 -3.06
CA PRO A 870 12.46 -3.61 -1.88
C PRO A 870 11.87 -4.52 -0.78
N MET A 871 12.71 -4.95 0.16
CA MET A 871 12.30 -5.92 1.18
C MET A 871 11.59 -5.31 2.39
N PHE A 872 11.96 -4.09 2.81
CA PHE A 872 11.52 -3.52 4.08
C PHE A 872 11.10 -2.07 3.94
N ALA A 873 9.96 -1.72 4.54
CA ALA A 873 9.55 -0.32 4.76
C ALA A 873 9.15 -0.02 6.20
N ASN A 874 9.78 0.99 6.79
CA ASN A 874 9.25 1.62 8.00
C ASN A 874 8.05 2.50 7.62
N GLU A 875 6.90 2.28 8.25
CA GLU A 875 5.63 2.95 7.88
C GLU A 875 5.69 4.49 7.95
N ASP A 876 6.51 5.06 8.85
CA ASP A 876 6.67 6.51 9.00
C ASP A 876 7.75 7.10 8.08
N TYR A 877 8.56 6.25 7.43
CA TYR A 877 9.71 6.66 6.65
C TYR A 877 9.80 5.93 5.30
N VAL A 878 8.78 6.12 4.47
CA VAL A 878 8.72 5.52 3.13
C VAL A 878 9.33 6.47 2.07
N GLN A 879 10.39 6.04 1.40
CA GLN A 879 10.99 6.68 0.23
C GLN A 879 10.58 5.99 -1.08
N TRP A 880 10.29 4.69 -1.01
CA TRP A 880 9.81 3.86 -2.10
C TRP A 880 8.76 2.90 -1.57
N SER A 881 7.76 2.58 -2.40
CA SER A 881 6.78 1.53 -2.16
C SER A 881 6.37 0.92 -3.50
N PRO A 882 5.89 -0.33 -3.56
CA PRO A 882 5.55 -1.27 -2.47
C PRO A 882 6.76 -1.98 -1.87
N ASP A 883 6.57 -2.72 -0.76
CA ASP A 883 7.63 -3.45 -0.05
C ASP A 883 7.16 -4.84 0.39
N LEU A 884 8.10 -5.77 0.55
CA LEU A 884 7.78 -7.14 0.98
C LEU A 884 7.25 -7.15 2.42
N MET A 885 7.91 -6.44 3.33
CA MET A 885 7.58 -6.37 4.74
C MET A 885 7.53 -4.93 5.24
N TRP A 886 6.54 -4.67 6.09
CA TRP A 886 6.30 -3.36 6.69
C TRP A 886 6.54 -3.44 8.20
N PHE A 887 6.98 -2.34 8.80
CA PHE A 887 7.26 -2.31 10.23
C PHE A 887 7.19 -0.91 10.83
N ASP A 888 7.11 -0.87 12.16
CA ASP A 888 7.32 0.30 13.00
C ASP A 888 8.29 -0.08 14.14
N ASN A 889 8.32 0.64 15.27
CA ASN A 889 9.25 0.31 16.35
C ASN A 889 8.88 -0.93 17.18
N ASP A 890 7.63 -1.36 17.22
CA ASP A 890 7.17 -2.45 18.10
C ASP A 890 6.70 -3.71 17.38
N GLN A 891 6.39 -3.64 16.08
CA GLN A 891 5.95 -4.77 15.29
C GLN A 891 6.34 -4.70 13.81
N SER A 892 6.13 -5.82 13.12
CA SER A 892 6.29 -5.96 11.68
C SER A 892 5.24 -6.90 11.10
N TRP A 893 4.87 -6.70 9.84
CA TRP A 893 3.90 -7.55 9.12
C TRP A 893 4.34 -7.78 7.66
N GLY A 894 3.93 -8.92 7.09
CA GLY A 894 4.21 -9.25 5.69
C GLY A 894 3.10 -8.76 4.79
N SER A 895 3.45 -8.18 3.64
CA SER A 895 2.46 -7.88 2.59
C SER A 895 1.88 -9.17 1.99
N THR A 896 0.86 -9.04 1.13
CA THR A 896 0.39 -10.19 0.35
C THR A 896 1.50 -10.77 -0.55
N SER A 897 2.42 -9.91 -1.01
CA SER A 897 3.58 -10.31 -1.80
C SER A 897 4.59 -11.08 -0.95
N TYR A 898 4.77 -10.76 0.35
CA TYR A 898 5.59 -11.56 1.27
C TYR A 898 5.12 -13.01 1.32
N TYR A 899 3.83 -13.21 1.53
CA TYR A 899 3.28 -14.56 1.62
C TYR A 899 3.30 -15.29 0.27
N THR A 900 3.16 -14.55 -0.84
CA THR A 900 3.33 -15.10 -2.19
C THR A 900 4.77 -15.57 -2.42
N GLN A 901 5.77 -14.74 -2.13
CA GLN A 901 7.18 -15.12 -2.22
C GLN A 901 7.48 -16.33 -1.30
N LYS A 902 6.99 -16.31 -0.06
CA LYS A 902 7.12 -17.41 0.91
C LYS A 902 6.56 -18.72 0.35
N MET A 903 5.36 -18.69 -0.26
CA MET A 903 4.77 -19.89 -0.87
C MET A 903 5.69 -20.48 -1.93
N PHE A 904 6.18 -19.68 -2.88
CA PHE A 904 7.07 -20.15 -3.94
C PHE A 904 8.42 -20.64 -3.38
N MET A 905 9.05 -19.89 -2.47
CA MET A 905 10.35 -20.22 -1.88
C MET A 905 10.33 -21.52 -1.07
N THR A 906 9.25 -21.79 -0.33
CA THR A 906 9.12 -22.99 0.52
C THR A 906 8.51 -24.20 -0.19
N ASN A 907 8.18 -24.07 -1.48
CA ASN A 907 7.61 -25.14 -2.31
C ASN A 907 8.29 -25.22 -3.68
N THR A 908 9.58 -24.94 -3.76
CA THR A 908 10.40 -25.20 -4.95
C THR A 908 10.55 -26.71 -5.16
N GLY A 909 10.52 -27.14 -6.42
CA GLY A 909 10.98 -28.47 -6.81
C GLY A 909 12.38 -28.39 -7.42
N ASP A 910 12.99 -29.53 -7.69
CA ASP A 910 14.30 -29.64 -8.35
C ASP A 910 14.18 -29.61 -9.87
N GLN A 911 13.00 -30.00 -10.41
CA GLN A 911 12.78 -30.09 -11.85
C GLN A 911 11.41 -29.57 -12.26
N VAL A 912 11.36 -28.76 -13.32
CA VAL A 912 10.12 -28.39 -14.00
C VAL A 912 9.61 -29.58 -14.81
N VAL A 913 8.36 -29.97 -14.60
CA VAL A 913 7.69 -31.04 -15.33
C VAL A 913 6.90 -30.44 -16.50
N PRO A 914 7.08 -30.94 -17.74
CA PRO A 914 6.33 -30.43 -18.88
C PRO A 914 4.81 -30.52 -18.66
N SER A 915 4.12 -29.41 -18.87
CA SER A 915 2.67 -29.33 -18.76
C SER A 915 2.07 -28.38 -19.81
N THR A 916 0.83 -28.65 -20.21
CA THR A 916 0.07 -27.81 -21.15
C THR A 916 -1.30 -27.52 -20.59
N HIS A 917 -1.71 -26.26 -20.68
CA HIS A 917 -3.02 -25.77 -20.25
C HIS A 917 -3.85 -25.38 -21.46
N ASP A 918 -5.15 -25.66 -21.41
CA ASP A 918 -6.15 -25.12 -22.31
C ASP A 918 -7.34 -24.59 -21.48
N GLY A 919 -7.90 -23.46 -21.89
CA GLY A 919 -9.02 -22.80 -21.23
C GLY A 919 -9.94 -22.08 -22.22
N PRO A 920 -10.98 -21.39 -21.74
CA PRO A 920 -11.79 -20.54 -22.60
C PRO A 920 -10.94 -19.43 -23.22
N GLU A 921 -10.98 -19.33 -24.55
CA GLU A 921 -10.43 -18.17 -25.26
C GLU A 921 -11.29 -16.94 -24.92
N GLU A 922 -10.83 -16.11 -23.99
CA GLU A 922 -11.31 -14.74 -23.94
C GLU A 922 -10.66 -14.00 -25.11
N ALA A 923 -11.47 -13.60 -26.10
CA ALA A 923 -10.97 -12.82 -27.22
C ALA A 923 -10.34 -11.55 -26.64
N PRO A 924 -9.01 -11.36 -26.78
CA PRO A 924 -8.33 -10.29 -26.08
C PRO A 924 -8.89 -8.95 -26.55
N GLU A 925 -9.26 -8.08 -25.60
CA GLU A 925 -9.95 -6.84 -25.92
C GLU A 925 -9.13 -5.97 -26.88
N ASN A 926 -9.84 -5.24 -27.74
CA ASN A 926 -9.19 -4.26 -28.61
C ASN A 926 -8.85 -3.01 -27.80
N ILE A 927 -7.76 -2.36 -28.19
CA ILE A 927 -7.40 -1.04 -27.64
C ILE A 927 -8.50 -0.06 -28.06
N SER A 928 -9.13 0.57 -27.07
CA SER A 928 -10.22 1.52 -27.26
C SER A 928 -10.11 2.72 -26.31
N GLY A 929 -10.83 3.80 -26.58
CA GLY A 929 -10.90 4.98 -25.72
C GLY A 929 -10.66 6.30 -26.42
N GLY A 930 -10.92 7.39 -25.71
CA GLY A 930 -10.81 8.76 -26.22
C GLY A 930 -9.37 9.23 -26.42
N VAL A 931 -9.22 10.51 -26.78
CA VAL A 931 -7.92 11.16 -27.03
C VAL A 931 -7.74 12.41 -26.16
N PHE A 932 -6.49 12.80 -25.93
CA PHE A 932 -6.16 14.03 -25.20
C PHE A 932 -4.80 14.59 -25.60
N LEU A 933 -4.52 15.82 -25.18
CA LEU A 933 -3.25 16.50 -25.38
C LEU A 933 -2.60 16.76 -24.02
N SER A 934 -1.28 16.62 -23.94
CA SER A 934 -0.54 16.93 -22.71
C SER A 934 0.84 17.48 -23.02
N THR A 935 1.56 17.95 -22.01
CA THR A 935 2.99 18.31 -22.11
C THR A 935 3.67 18.00 -20.78
N TRP A 936 5.00 17.88 -20.78
CA TRP A 936 5.79 17.69 -19.58
C TRP A 936 6.89 18.75 -19.49
N ASN A 937 6.81 19.66 -18.51
CA ASN A 937 7.75 20.78 -18.33
C ASN A 937 8.01 21.58 -19.64
N THR A 938 6.97 21.74 -20.46
CA THR A 938 7.09 22.26 -21.82
C THR A 938 5.87 23.07 -22.23
N GLN A 939 6.12 24.13 -23.02
CA GLN A 939 5.12 24.91 -23.73
C GLN A 939 5.00 24.36 -25.15
N ALA A 940 3.78 24.08 -25.59
CA ALA A 940 3.50 23.54 -26.92
C ALA A 940 2.21 24.14 -27.50
N ALA A 941 2.14 24.17 -28.84
CA ALA A 941 0.94 24.48 -29.59
C ALA A 941 0.50 23.22 -30.35
N TYR A 942 -0.81 23.01 -30.41
CA TYR A 942 -1.46 21.95 -31.18
C TYR A 942 -2.46 22.55 -32.16
N ASP A 943 -2.57 21.95 -33.34
CA ASP A 943 -3.53 22.34 -34.37
C ASP A 943 -4.07 21.11 -35.13
N ASP A 944 -5.18 21.29 -35.85
CA ASP A 944 -5.76 20.31 -36.79
C ASP A 944 -5.93 18.88 -36.21
N VAL A 945 -6.50 18.75 -35.01
CA VAL A 945 -6.77 17.45 -34.39
C VAL A 945 -7.92 16.77 -35.11
N VAL A 946 -7.72 15.55 -35.61
CA VAL A 946 -8.74 14.74 -36.29
C VAL A 946 -8.64 13.28 -35.85
N VAL A 947 -9.76 12.69 -35.44
CA VAL A 947 -9.92 11.26 -35.17
C VAL A 947 -10.84 10.67 -36.23
N THR A 948 -10.36 9.65 -36.94
CA THR A 948 -11.09 9.00 -38.03
C THR A 948 -11.19 7.50 -37.78
N ASP A 949 -12.39 6.93 -37.90
CA ASP A 949 -12.59 5.48 -37.87
C ASP A 949 -11.91 4.82 -39.09
N ASN A 950 -11.06 3.80 -38.86
CA ASN A 950 -10.25 3.20 -39.92
C ASN A 950 -11.08 2.33 -40.88
N GLU A 951 -12.23 1.81 -40.43
CA GLU A 951 -13.06 0.93 -41.25
C GLU A 951 -14.01 1.73 -42.18
N SER A 952 -14.80 2.64 -41.61
CA SER A 952 -15.81 3.44 -42.31
C SER A 952 -15.22 4.70 -42.96
N GLY A 953 -14.12 5.22 -42.43
CA GLY A 953 -13.58 6.54 -42.79
C GLY A 953 -14.37 7.72 -42.23
N GLU A 954 -15.27 7.50 -41.26
CA GLU A 954 -16.01 8.55 -40.57
C GLU A 954 -15.09 9.35 -39.64
N VAL A 955 -15.25 10.68 -39.64
CA VAL A 955 -14.56 11.56 -38.68
C VAL A 955 -15.32 11.51 -37.36
N LEU A 956 -14.75 10.83 -36.37
CA LEU A 956 -15.29 10.67 -35.02
C LEU A 956 -15.16 11.95 -34.20
N PHE A 957 -14.07 12.69 -34.40
CA PHE A 957 -13.79 13.97 -33.74
C PHE A 957 -12.90 14.84 -34.62
N SER A 958 -13.11 16.16 -34.58
CA SER A 958 -12.19 17.10 -35.21
C SER A 958 -12.25 18.47 -34.55
N ASP A 959 -11.10 19.11 -34.40
CA ASP A 959 -11.01 20.50 -33.94
C ASP A 959 -9.82 21.20 -34.62
N SER A 960 -10.08 22.41 -35.14
CA SER A 960 -9.08 23.32 -35.71
C SER A 960 -8.96 24.61 -34.87
N PHE A 961 -9.38 24.52 -33.60
CA PHE A 961 -9.22 25.50 -32.53
C PHE A 961 -9.70 26.92 -32.85
N GLY A 962 -10.94 27.03 -33.34
CA GLY A 962 -11.65 28.31 -33.38
C GLY A 962 -11.97 28.84 -31.97
N ASP A 963 -12.20 27.94 -31.02
CA ASP A 963 -12.33 28.18 -29.58
C ASP A 963 -11.85 26.93 -28.79
N ALA A 964 -11.95 26.96 -27.46
CA ALA A 964 -11.51 25.85 -26.59
C ALA A 964 -12.68 25.03 -26.02
N GLY A 965 -13.91 25.21 -26.53
CA GLY A 965 -15.14 24.71 -25.89
C GLY A 965 -15.28 23.18 -25.86
N GLN A 966 -14.49 22.46 -26.68
CA GLN A 966 -14.46 21.00 -26.71
C GLN A 966 -13.41 20.39 -25.77
N TRP A 967 -12.61 21.22 -25.09
CA TRP A 967 -11.45 20.81 -24.31
C TRP A 967 -11.56 21.22 -22.84
N GLN A 968 -11.15 20.32 -21.96
CA GLN A 968 -11.24 20.46 -20.50
C GLN A 968 -9.83 20.29 -19.89
N PRO A 969 -9.14 21.40 -19.60
CA PRO A 969 -7.85 21.37 -18.92
C PRO A 969 -7.96 20.71 -17.55
N GLN A 970 -7.19 19.63 -17.35
CA GLN A 970 -7.03 18.98 -16.05
C GLN A 970 -5.86 19.59 -15.29
N ALA A 971 -4.79 19.97 -16.01
CA ALA A 971 -3.62 20.63 -15.47
C ALA A 971 -2.96 21.55 -16.52
N GLY A 972 -2.15 22.50 -16.04
CA GLY A 972 -1.46 23.48 -16.89
C GLY A 972 -2.30 24.70 -17.23
N THR A 973 -1.80 25.53 -18.15
CA THR A 973 -2.48 26.75 -18.60
C THR A 973 -2.70 26.68 -20.09
N TRP A 974 -3.94 26.39 -20.46
CA TRP A 974 -4.38 26.11 -21.82
C TRP A 974 -5.28 27.22 -22.37
N GLY A 975 -5.19 27.48 -23.67
CA GLY A 975 -6.12 28.37 -24.36
C GLY A 975 -5.78 28.53 -25.84
N VAL A 976 -6.78 28.94 -26.62
CA VAL A 976 -6.59 29.21 -28.04
C VAL A 976 -5.82 30.52 -28.26
N GLN A 977 -4.74 30.45 -29.02
CA GLN A 977 -3.92 31.59 -29.42
C GLN A 977 -3.59 31.50 -30.91
N ASN A 978 -3.98 32.53 -31.68
CA ASN A 978 -3.75 32.61 -33.12
C ASN A 978 -4.30 31.41 -33.94
N GLY A 979 -5.36 30.75 -33.46
CA GLY A 979 -5.96 29.59 -34.11
C GLY A 979 -5.37 28.24 -33.68
N GLU A 980 -4.47 28.22 -32.71
CA GLU A 980 -3.86 26.99 -32.17
C GLU A 980 -4.22 26.82 -30.70
N TYR A 981 -4.28 25.59 -30.21
CA TYR A 981 -4.46 25.32 -28.79
C TYR A 981 -3.13 25.25 -28.07
N VAL A 982 -2.89 26.25 -27.22
CA VAL A 982 -1.58 26.50 -26.63
C VAL A 982 -1.57 26.17 -25.15
N GLN A 983 -0.66 25.28 -24.79
CA GLN A 983 -0.17 25.16 -23.44
C GLN A 983 0.93 26.21 -23.23
N SER A 984 0.77 27.07 -22.21
CA SER A 984 1.72 28.16 -21.92
C SER A 984 2.57 28.03 -20.64
N ALA A 985 2.33 27.04 -19.77
CA ALA A 985 3.11 26.81 -18.56
C ALA A 985 4.26 25.80 -18.78
N GLY A 986 5.52 26.28 -18.73
CA GLY A 986 6.70 25.44 -19.00
C GLY A 986 7.25 24.64 -17.81
N ASN A 987 6.52 24.53 -16.71
CA ASN A 987 6.98 23.94 -15.44
C ASN A 987 5.90 23.08 -14.78
N VAL A 988 5.02 22.49 -15.59
CA VAL A 988 3.94 21.60 -15.16
C VAL A 988 4.21 20.24 -15.79
N THR A 989 4.20 19.19 -14.97
CA THR A 989 4.24 17.79 -15.39
C THR A 989 2.82 17.32 -15.68
N ASP A 990 2.66 16.46 -16.69
CA ASP A 990 1.37 16.03 -17.21
C ASP A 990 0.34 17.18 -17.26
N ALA A 991 0.69 18.25 -17.97
CA ALA A 991 -0.19 19.39 -18.16
C ALA A 991 -1.32 19.01 -19.11
N ARG A 992 -2.24 18.14 -18.69
CA ARG A 992 -3.23 17.48 -19.53
C ARG A 992 -4.44 18.35 -19.84
N SER A 993 -4.95 18.22 -21.07
CA SER A 993 -6.27 18.71 -21.47
C SER A 993 -6.96 17.63 -22.29
N ILE A 994 -8.16 17.22 -21.83
CA ILE A 994 -8.94 16.14 -22.43
C ILE A 994 -10.08 16.71 -23.27
N ILE A 995 -10.56 15.96 -24.26
CA ILE A 995 -11.82 16.32 -24.92
C ILE A 995 -13.01 16.09 -23.98
N THR A 996 -14.13 16.76 -24.21
CA THR A 996 -15.37 16.49 -23.48
C THR A 996 -15.76 15.02 -23.61
N ASP A 997 -16.03 14.38 -22.47
CA ASP A 997 -16.37 12.96 -22.34
C ASP A 997 -15.28 12.01 -22.86
N ALA A 998 -14.00 12.39 -22.81
CA ALA A 998 -12.89 11.57 -23.33
C ALA A 998 -12.91 10.13 -22.80
N TYR A 999 -13.11 9.97 -21.49
CA TYR A 999 -13.06 8.67 -20.80
C TYR A 999 -14.30 7.81 -21.00
N THR A 1000 -15.36 8.33 -21.62
CA THR A 1000 -16.55 7.55 -21.96
C THR A 1000 -16.64 7.24 -23.45
N LYS A 1001 -15.63 7.63 -24.24
CA LYS A 1001 -15.55 7.24 -25.66
C LYS A 1001 -15.19 5.76 -25.75
N ASP A 1002 -15.94 5.03 -26.55
CA ASP A 1002 -15.73 3.63 -26.90
C ASP A 1002 -15.05 3.46 -28.26
N TRP A 1003 -14.32 4.49 -28.71
CA TRP A 1003 -13.67 4.46 -30.01
C TRP A 1003 -12.61 3.37 -30.06
N ASP A 1004 -12.78 2.42 -30.97
CA ASP A 1004 -11.78 1.45 -31.34
C ASP A 1004 -11.35 1.66 -32.79
N ASN A 1005 -10.28 0.97 -33.21
CA ASN A 1005 -9.84 0.92 -34.61
C ASN A 1005 -9.83 2.29 -35.34
N TYR A 1006 -9.18 3.31 -34.78
CA TYR A 1006 -9.15 4.66 -35.34
C TYR A 1006 -7.74 5.17 -35.68
N THR A 1007 -7.68 6.28 -36.40
CA THR A 1007 -6.48 7.08 -36.63
C THR A 1007 -6.66 8.47 -36.03
N LEU A 1008 -5.73 8.88 -35.16
CA LEU A 1008 -5.58 10.25 -34.66
C LEU A 1008 -4.48 10.95 -35.45
N GLU A 1009 -4.79 12.11 -36.04
CA GLU A 1009 -3.86 13.00 -36.73
C GLU A 1009 -3.93 14.40 -36.13
N LEU A 1010 -2.78 15.05 -35.98
CA LEU A 1010 -2.68 16.43 -35.49
C LEU A 1010 -1.33 17.06 -35.83
N ASP A 1011 -1.26 18.38 -35.80
CA ASP A 1011 -0.01 19.13 -35.87
C ASP A 1011 0.41 19.63 -34.48
N ALA A 1012 1.70 19.48 -34.16
CA ALA A 1012 2.26 19.88 -32.88
C ALA A 1012 3.54 20.67 -33.04
N ARG A 1013 3.72 21.69 -32.18
CA ARG A 1013 4.92 22.53 -32.17
C ARG A 1013 5.40 22.82 -30.75
N LYS A 1014 6.66 22.48 -30.49
CA LYS A 1014 7.36 22.89 -29.27
C LYS A 1014 7.63 24.39 -29.28
N LEU A 1015 7.21 25.12 -28.25
CA LEU A 1015 7.43 26.56 -28.08
C LEU A 1015 8.59 26.87 -27.12
N GLY A 1016 8.83 26.04 -26.10
CA GLY A 1016 9.91 26.21 -25.12
C GLY A 1016 9.81 25.20 -23.97
N GLY A 1017 10.89 24.98 -23.20
CA GLY A 1017 10.91 24.00 -22.10
C GLY A 1017 11.89 22.84 -22.33
N SER A 1018 11.97 21.94 -21.35
CA SER A 1018 12.96 20.86 -21.32
C SER A 1018 12.61 19.66 -22.21
N GLU A 1019 11.32 19.41 -22.46
CA GLU A 1019 10.83 18.27 -23.27
C GLU A 1019 10.08 18.77 -24.52
N ALA A 1020 9.15 18.01 -25.11
CA ALA A 1020 8.31 18.48 -26.22
C ALA A 1020 6.80 18.31 -25.95
N PHE A 1021 6.12 17.36 -26.56
CA PHE A 1021 4.67 17.24 -26.53
C PHE A 1021 4.23 15.79 -26.33
N LEU A 1022 3.08 15.62 -25.67
CA LEU A 1022 2.46 14.33 -25.38
C LEU A 1022 1.12 14.25 -26.12
N VAL A 1023 0.89 13.13 -26.80
CA VAL A 1023 -0.37 12.84 -27.48
C VAL A 1023 -0.99 11.60 -26.85
N GLY A 1024 -2.10 11.78 -26.14
CA GLY A 1024 -2.83 10.73 -25.46
C GLY A 1024 -3.94 10.14 -26.32
N PHE A 1025 -4.14 8.84 -26.21
CA PHE A 1025 -5.14 8.07 -26.95
C PHE A 1025 -5.50 6.80 -26.19
N ALA A 1026 -6.56 6.12 -26.63
CA ALA A 1026 -7.13 4.96 -25.95
C ALA A 1026 -7.39 5.23 -24.45
N ALA A 1027 -7.91 6.43 -24.16
CA ALA A 1027 -8.14 6.88 -22.80
C ALA A 1027 -9.51 6.38 -22.31
N GLY A 1028 -9.50 5.36 -21.46
CA GLY A 1028 -10.66 4.83 -20.74
C GLY A 1028 -10.83 5.46 -19.34
N GLY A 1029 -9.77 6.06 -18.81
CA GLY A 1029 -9.80 6.72 -17.50
C GLY A 1029 -8.67 7.70 -17.30
N ARG A 1030 -8.65 8.34 -16.12
CA ARG A 1030 -7.58 9.29 -15.76
C ARG A 1030 -6.22 8.61 -15.75
N ASP A 1031 -6.13 7.38 -15.26
CA ASP A 1031 -4.89 6.62 -15.12
C ASP A 1031 -4.94 5.32 -15.95
N ASP A 1032 -5.77 5.33 -17.00
CA ASP A 1032 -5.95 4.26 -17.98
C ASP A 1032 -5.94 4.86 -19.40
N PHE A 1033 -4.75 4.89 -20.02
CA PHE A 1033 -4.55 5.40 -21.38
C PHE A 1033 -3.21 4.96 -21.98
N TYR A 1034 -3.04 5.23 -23.28
CA TYR A 1034 -1.74 5.28 -23.92
C TYR A 1034 -1.35 6.73 -24.24
N TRP A 1035 -0.07 7.06 -24.19
CA TRP A 1035 0.42 8.29 -24.82
C TRP A 1035 1.70 8.09 -25.59
N TRP A 1036 1.91 8.96 -26.57
CA TRP A 1036 3.19 9.09 -27.23
C TRP A 1036 3.91 10.32 -26.67
N ASN A 1037 4.97 10.06 -25.92
CA ASN A 1037 5.90 11.06 -25.41
C ASN A 1037 6.95 11.38 -26.49
N LEU A 1038 6.80 12.53 -27.13
CA LEU A 1038 7.73 13.02 -28.15
C LEU A 1038 8.70 14.02 -27.51
N GLY A 1039 9.99 13.70 -27.53
CA GLY A 1039 11.02 14.55 -26.93
C GLY A 1039 11.02 14.51 -25.40
N GLY A 1040 10.80 13.34 -24.81
CA GLY A 1040 10.94 13.10 -23.37
C GLY A 1040 12.39 13.08 -22.89
N TRP A 1041 12.60 12.95 -21.58
CA TRP A 1041 13.92 12.88 -20.91
C TRP A 1041 14.88 13.97 -21.37
N ASN A 1042 14.50 15.24 -21.16
CA ASN A 1042 15.24 16.41 -21.66
C ASN A 1042 15.39 16.44 -23.20
N ASN A 1043 14.33 16.06 -23.92
CA ASN A 1043 14.27 16.10 -25.37
C ASN A 1043 15.34 15.25 -26.02
N SER A 1044 15.59 14.05 -25.46
CA SER A 1044 16.59 13.11 -25.94
C SER A 1044 16.00 11.93 -26.71
N ARG A 1045 14.75 11.55 -26.41
CA ARG A 1045 14.10 10.37 -26.99
C ARG A 1045 12.60 10.53 -27.18
N GLN A 1046 11.98 9.53 -27.79
CA GLN A 1046 10.52 9.36 -27.85
C GLN A 1046 10.12 8.00 -27.28
N ALA A 1047 8.98 7.92 -26.60
CA ALA A 1047 8.47 6.70 -25.97
C ALA A 1047 6.95 6.58 -26.13
N LEU A 1048 6.47 5.37 -26.42
CA LEU A 1048 5.09 4.97 -26.20
C LEU A 1048 4.98 4.49 -24.76
N GLN A 1049 4.04 5.06 -24.02
CA GLN A 1049 3.80 4.66 -22.64
C GLN A 1049 2.34 4.27 -22.41
N ARG A 1050 2.12 3.31 -21.51
CA ARG A 1050 0.82 2.80 -21.05
C ARG A 1050 0.66 3.13 -19.58
N ALA A 1051 -0.39 3.86 -19.21
CA ALA A 1051 -0.80 4.01 -17.82
C ALA A 1051 -1.92 3.02 -17.52
N ASP A 1052 -1.77 2.28 -16.41
CA ASP A 1052 -2.77 1.39 -15.85
C ASP A 1052 -2.65 1.42 -14.31
N ASN A 1053 -3.54 2.18 -13.65
CA ASN A 1053 -3.67 2.39 -12.20
C ASN A 1053 -2.76 3.44 -11.51
N SER A 1054 -1.75 4.03 -12.15
CA SER A 1054 -1.14 5.27 -11.62
C SER A 1054 -0.19 5.98 -12.58
N SER A 1055 0.79 5.25 -13.13
CA SER A 1055 1.98 5.82 -13.76
C SER A 1055 2.18 5.22 -15.13
N ALA A 1056 2.60 6.04 -16.10
CA ALA A 1056 2.74 5.59 -17.48
C ALA A 1056 4.09 4.86 -17.68
N ASN A 1057 4.04 3.55 -17.90
CA ASN A 1057 5.19 2.70 -18.19
C ASN A 1057 5.55 2.68 -19.66
N GLU A 1058 6.84 2.64 -19.95
CA GLU A 1058 7.32 2.53 -21.32
C GLU A 1058 7.03 1.12 -21.86
N VAL A 1059 6.35 1.06 -23.01
CA VAL A 1059 6.10 -0.22 -23.72
C VAL A 1059 6.86 -0.29 -25.05
N ALA A 1060 7.37 0.86 -25.52
CA ALA A 1060 8.32 0.96 -26.63
C ALA A 1060 9.01 2.33 -26.64
N ALA A 1061 10.29 2.40 -27.02
CA ALA A 1061 10.97 3.67 -27.21
C ALA A 1061 11.99 3.68 -28.35
N VAL A 1062 12.33 4.90 -28.76
CA VAL A 1062 13.39 5.17 -29.73
C VAL A 1062 14.28 6.31 -29.25
N GLU A 1063 15.56 6.00 -29.06
CA GLU A 1063 16.59 6.94 -28.61
C GLU A 1063 17.02 7.93 -29.71
N GLY A 1064 17.59 9.07 -29.30
CA GLY A 1064 18.23 10.03 -30.21
C GLY A 1064 17.28 10.89 -31.06
N HIS A 1065 16.00 10.97 -30.69
CA HIS A 1065 14.97 11.71 -31.41
C HIS A 1065 14.59 13.00 -30.67
N ARG A 1066 15.05 14.15 -31.21
CA ARG A 1066 14.86 15.49 -30.60
C ARG A 1066 13.85 16.32 -31.36
N MET A 1067 12.98 17.03 -30.65
CA MET A 1067 12.05 18.01 -31.23
C MET A 1067 12.67 19.42 -31.20
N GLU A 1068 12.80 20.02 -32.37
CA GLU A 1068 13.23 21.41 -32.56
C GLU A 1068 12.15 22.42 -32.13
N THR A 1069 12.54 23.40 -31.33
CA THR A 1069 11.66 24.52 -30.95
C THR A 1069 11.27 25.35 -32.18
N GLY A 1070 9.97 25.62 -32.33
CA GLY A 1070 9.43 26.46 -33.40
C GLY A 1070 9.19 25.73 -34.73
N ARG A 1071 9.48 24.43 -34.82
CA ARG A 1071 9.15 23.59 -35.98
C ARG A 1071 7.80 22.91 -35.77
N ASP A 1072 6.97 22.92 -36.79
CA ASP A 1072 5.73 22.14 -36.85
C ASP A 1072 6.04 20.68 -37.21
N TYR A 1073 5.39 19.76 -36.51
CA TYR A 1073 5.47 18.32 -36.73
C TYR A 1073 4.08 17.76 -36.99
N HIS A 1074 3.95 16.89 -37.98
CA HIS A 1074 2.72 16.17 -38.24
C HIS A 1074 2.75 14.82 -37.51
N VAL A 1075 1.84 14.63 -36.56
CA VAL A 1075 1.77 13.45 -35.70
C VAL A 1075 0.59 12.59 -36.14
N LYS A 1076 0.82 11.29 -36.32
CA LYS A 1076 -0.22 10.30 -36.65
C LYS A 1076 -0.09 9.06 -35.77
N VAL A 1077 -1.18 8.73 -35.08
CA VAL A 1077 -1.34 7.51 -34.27
C VAL A 1077 -2.41 6.65 -34.94
N VAL A 1078 -2.09 5.39 -35.23
CA VAL A 1078 -3.04 4.42 -35.76
C VAL A 1078 -3.26 3.32 -34.73
N VAL A 1079 -4.48 3.20 -34.25
CA VAL A 1079 -4.95 2.12 -33.37
C VAL A 1079 -5.76 1.14 -34.24
N SER A 1080 -5.39 -0.15 -34.25
CA SER A 1080 -6.13 -1.18 -34.99
C SER A 1080 -6.05 -2.51 -34.26
N GLY A 1081 -7.20 -2.95 -33.74
CA GLY A 1081 -7.26 -4.04 -32.77
C GLY A 1081 -6.36 -3.74 -31.57
N ARG A 1082 -5.37 -4.61 -31.33
CA ARG A 1082 -4.35 -4.45 -30.28
C ARG A 1082 -3.05 -3.81 -30.75
N THR A 1083 -3.00 -3.32 -31.99
CA THR A 1083 -1.78 -2.79 -32.59
C THR A 1083 -1.80 -1.27 -32.67
N ILE A 1084 -0.75 -0.65 -32.15
CA ILE A 1084 -0.46 0.78 -32.24
C ILE A 1084 0.66 1.02 -33.25
N LYS A 1085 0.47 1.97 -34.16
CA LYS A 1085 1.54 2.47 -35.05
C LYS A 1085 1.67 3.97 -34.94
N LEU A 1086 2.89 4.44 -34.74
CA LEU A 1086 3.20 5.85 -34.47
C LEU A 1086 4.02 6.41 -35.63
N TYR A 1087 3.57 7.51 -36.23
CA TYR A 1087 4.25 8.17 -37.36
C TYR A 1087 4.48 9.65 -37.06
N LEU A 1088 5.68 10.11 -37.39
CA LEU A 1088 6.08 11.51 -37.29
C LEU A 1088 6.53 12.00 -38.67
N ASP A 1089 5.93 13.07 -39.17
CA ASP A 1089 6.14 13.61 -40.53
C ASP A 1089 6.00 12.54 -41.63
N GLY A 1090 5.07 11.60 -41.43
CA GLY A 1090 4.79 10.49 -42.34
C GLY A 1090 5.77 9.31 -42.27
N ALA A 1091 6.81 9.36 -41.43
CA ALA A 1091 7.73 8.26 -41.20
C ALA A 1091 7.30 7.41 -39.99
N LEU A 1092 7.19 6.09 -40.17
CA LEU A 1092 6.90 5.14 -39.09
C LEU A 1092 8.04 5.18 -38.06
N GLN A 1093 7.67 5.45 -36.81
CA GLN A 1093 8.58 5.53 -35.67
C GLN A 1093 8.57 4.23 -34.87
N MET A 1094 7.37 3.75 -34.49
CA MET A 1094 7.20 2.57 -33.65
C MET A 1094 5.98 1.75 -34.08
N THR A 1095 6.03 0.44 -33.84
CA THR A 1095 4.89 -0.47 -33.89
C THR A 1095 4.89 -1.27 -32.60
N TYR A 1096 3.75 -1.32 -31.93
CA TYR A 1096 3.56 -2.06 -30.69
C TYR A 1096 2.26 -2.85 -30.79
N THR A 1097 2.27 -4.09 -30.32
CA THR A 1097 1.08 -4.92 -30.20
C THR A 1097 0.97 -5.34 -28.74
N GLU A 1098 -0.15 -5.01 -28.11
CA GLU A 1098 -0.36 -5.30 -26.69
C GLU A 1098 -0.40 -6.83 -26.45
N PRO A 1099 0.46 -7.37 -25.58
CA PRO A 1099 0.51 -8.81 -25.32
C PRO A 1099 -0.76 -9.30 -24.64
N THR A 1100 -1.16 -10.55 -24.89
CA THR A 1100 -2.37 -11.16 -24.33
C THR A 1100 -2.11 -11.73 -22.94
N THR A 1101 -3.17 -11.95 -22.18
CA THR A 1101 -3.14 -12.63 -20.90
C THR A 1101 -3.61 -14.08 -21.07
N GLU A 1102 -3.12 -14.98 -20.21
CA GLU A 1102 -3.56 -16.38 -20.18
C GLU A 1102 -4.84 -16.53 -19.35
N SER A 1103 -5.73 -17.45 -19.70
CA SER A 1103 -6.96 -17.69 -18.92
C SER A 1103 -6.72 -18.37 -17.56
N LEU A 1104 -5.52 -18.92 -17.35
CA LEU A 1104 -5.02 -19.47 -16.09
C LEU A 1104 -3.49 -19.59 -16.18
N TYR A 1105 -2.76 -19.39 -15.08
CA TYR A 1105 -1.30 -19.52 -15.07
C TYR A 1105 -0.91 -20.73 -14.23
N GLN A 1106 0.03 -21.53 -14.73
CA GLN A 1106 0.45 -22.75 -14.04
C GLN A 1106 1.90 -23.11 -14.31
N VAL A 1107 2.49 -23.81 -13.33
CA VAL A 1107 3.74 -24.54 -13.49
C VAL A 1107 3.69 -25.80 -12.61
N VAL A 1108 4.31 -26.88 -13.07
CA VAL A 1108 4.45 -28.11 -12.30
C VAL A 1108 5.92 -28.37 -12.04
N THR A 1109 6.27 -28.61 -10.79
CA THR A 1109 7.62 -28.98 -10.39
C THR A 1109 7.64 -30.34 -9.71
N ARG A 1110 8.81 -30.97 -9.67
CA ARG A 1110 9.05 -32.27 -9.03
C ARG A 1110 10.18 -32.14 -8.02
N ASP A 1111 9.96 -32.66 -6.83
CA ASP A 1111 10.99 -32.96 -5.85
C ASP A 1111 11.67 -34.29 -6.23
N ALA A 1112 12.98 -34.25 -6.48
CA ALA A 1112 13.79 -35.37 -6.92
C ALA A 1112 14.10 -36.37 -5.79
N GLU A 1113 14.07 -35.95 -4.53
CA GLU A 1113 14.30 -36.82 -3.36
C GLU A 1113 13.05 -37.66 -3.04
N THR A 1114 11.88 -37.02 -3.02
CA THR A 1114 10.61 -37.63 -2.63
C THR A 1114 9.82 -38.17 -3.82
N GLY A 1115 10.05 -37.64 -5.01
CA GLY A 1115 9.27 -37.90 -6.22
C GLY A 1115 7.95 -37.13 -6.28
N GLU A 1116 7.64 -36.30 -5.28
CA GLU A 1116 6.42 -35.50 -5.18
C GLU A 1116 6.30 -34.50 -6.34
N LEU A 1117 5.08 -34.30 -6.85
CA LEU A 1117 4.78 -33.24 -7.81
C LEU A 1117 4.09 -32.07 -7.09
N VAL A 1118 4.52 -30.85 -7.36
CA VAL A 1118 3.87 -29.63 -6.88
C VAL A 1118 3.24 -28.91 -8.08
N LEU A 1119 1.92 -28.95 -8.16
CA LEU A 1119 1.14 -28.21 -9.14
C LEU A 1119 0.81 -26.82 -8.59
N LYS A 1120 1.38 -25.77 -9.18
CA LYS A 1120 1.17 -24.38 -8.78
C LYS A 1120 0.25 -23.71 -9.79
N VAL A 1121 -0.89 -23.21 -9.35
CA VAL A 1121 -1.89 -22.57 -10.21
C VAL A 1121 -2.26 -21.20 -9.65
N VAL A 1122 -2.35 -20.21 -10.55
CA VAL A 1122 -2.76 -18.84 -10.23
C VAL A 1122 -3.97 -18.48 -11.08
N ASN A 1123 -5.06 -18.12 -10.39
CA ASN A 1123 -6.30 -17.66 -11.00
C ASN A 1123 -6.55 -16.20 -10.60
N PRO A 1124 -6.14 -15.21 -11.42
CA PRO A 1124 -6.34 -13.81 -11.09
C PRO A 1124 -7.77 -13.31 -11.37
N TYR A 1125 -8.67 -14.16 -11.88
CA TYR A 1125 -9.96 -13.75 -12.44
C TYR A 1125 -11.13 -13.95 -11.48
N ASP A 1126 -12.26 -13.31 -11.79
CA ASP A 1126 -13.51 -13.30 -11.00
C ASP A 1126 -14.30 -14.62 -11.07
N SER A 1127 -13.76 -15.65 -11.74
CA SER A 1127 -14.42 -16.94 -11.95
C SER A 1127 -13.65 -18.08 -11.32
N VAL A 1128 -14.34 -19.10 -10.84
CA VAL A 1128 -13.71 -20.37 -10.42
C VAL A 1128 -13.23 -21.09 -11.67
N ALA A 1129 -11.95 -21.45 -11.70
CA ALA A 1129 -11.36 -22.24 -12.78
C ALA A 1129 -11.46 -23.74 -12.42
N ARG A 1130 -12.56 -24.38 -12.85
CA ARG A 1130 -12.71 -25.82 -12.74
C ARG A 1130 -11.80 -26.49 -13.76
N THR A 1131 -10.80 -27.20 -13.28
CA THR A 1131 -9.74 -27.77 -14.13
C THR A 1131 -9.75 -29.28 -14.06
N ALA A 1132 -9.89 -29.93 -15.21
CA ALA A 1132 -9.62 -31.35 -15.36
C ALA A 1132 -8.11 -31.56 -15.56
N VAL A 1133 -7.46 -32.17 -14.59
CA VAL A 1133 -6.01 -32.43 -14.57
C VAL A 1133 -5.75 -33.87 -14.99
N SER A 1134 -4.90 -34.06 -16.00
CA SER A 1134 -4.36 -35.36 -16.40
C SER A 1134 -2.87 -35.41 -16.09
N VAL A 1135 -2.39 -36.51 -15.52
CA VAL A 1135 -0.99 -36.72 -15.15
C VAL A 1135 -0.53 -38.04 -15.76
N ASP A 1136 0.24 -37.97 -16.85
CA ASP A 1136 0.81 -39.16 -17.50
C ASP A 1136 2.10 -39.61 -16.79
N GLY A 1137 2.32 -40.93 -16.70
CA GLY A 1137 3.51 -41.50 -16.09
C GLY A 1137 3.58 -41.46 -14.56
N TYR A 1138 2.54 -40.96 -13.87
CA TYR A 1138 2.52 -40.82 -12.41
C TYR A 1138 1.14 -41.18 -11.85
N SER A 1139 1.11 -42.07 -10.85
CA SER A 1139 -0.13 -42.50 -10.22
C SER A 1139 -0.42 -41.61 -9.01
N VAL A 1140 -1.29 -40.61 -9.15
CA VAL A 1140 -1.60 -39.66 -8.06
C VAL A 1140 -2.34 -40.35 -6.92
N ALA A 1141 -1.88 -40.16 -5.68
CA ALA A 1141 -2.60 -40.60 -4.49
C ALA A 1141 -3.88 -39.77 -4.25
N PRO A 1142 -4.97 -40.35 -3.71
CA PRO A 1142 -6.20 -39.60 -3.44
C PRO A 1142 -6.06 -38.50 -2.38
N GLU A 1143 -5.12 -38.64 -1.44
CA GLU A 1143 -4.85 -37.59 -0.46
C GLU A 1143 -3.72 -36.71 -0.99
N ALA A 1144 -3.95 -35.42 -0.99
CA ALA A 1144 -3.00 -34.38 -1.35
C ALA A 1144 -2.95 -33.31 -0.25
N GLU A 1145 -1.94 -32.47 -0.28
CA GLU A 1145 -1.90 -31.24 0.51
C GLU A 1145 -2.21 -30.05 -0.40
N VAL A 1146 -2.98 -29.10 0.12
CA VAL A 1146 -3.29 -27.84 -0.55
C VAL A 1146 -2.74 -26.69 0.29
N ILE A 1147 -2.07 -25.75 -0.39
CA ILE A 1147 -1.67 -24.45 0.14
C ILE A 1147 -2.36 -23.41 -0.72
N GLU A 1148 -3.28 -22.64 -0.14
CA GLU A 1148 -4.14 -21.74 -0.90
C GLU A 1148 -4.21 -20.35 -0.27
N MET A 1149 -4.04 -19.31 -1.09
CA MET A 1149 -4.34 -17.93 -0.76
C MET A 1149 -5.47 -17.44 -1.66
N SER A 1150 -6.46 -16.75 -1.08
CA SER A 1150 -7.52 -16.08 -1.82
C SER A 1150 -8.03 -14.87 -1.05
N GLY A 1151 -8.64 -13.92 -1.74
CA GLY A 1151 -9.15 -12.68 -1.14
C GLY A 1151 -9.74 -11.75 -2.19
N ALA A 1152 -10.32 -10.64 -1.73
CA ALA A 1152 -10.74 -9.58 -2.63
C ALA A 1152 -9.51 -8.95 -3.32
N PRO A 1153 -9.56 -8.61 -4.63
CA PRO A 1153 -8.41 -8.05 -5.35
C PRO A 1153 -7.79 -6.80 -4.70
N SER A 1154 -8.60 -5.98 -4.03
CA SER A 1154 -8.16 -4.76 -3.33
C SER A 1154 -7.64 -5.00 -1.91
N ALA A 1155 -7.73 -6.22 -1.37
CA ALA A 1155 -7.31 -6.51 -0.01
C ALA A 1155 -5.80 -6.35 0.17
N MET A 1156 -5.38 -5.87 1.34
CA MET A 1156 -3.98 -5.69 1.73
C MET A 1156 -3.78 -6.18 3.17
N ASN A 1157 -2.58 -6.64 3.49
CA ASN A 1157 -2.17 -6.84 4.88
C ASN A 1157 -1.63 -5.52 5.44
N THR A 1158 -2.18 -5.08 6.57
CA THR A 1158 -1.84 -3.81 7.22
C THR A 1158 -1.42 -4.03 8.67
N LYS A 1159 -0.96 -2.99 9.35
CA LYS A 1159 -0.61 -3.05 10.77
C LYS A 1159 -1.75 -3.60 11.65
N THR A 1160 -2.97 -3.18 11.34
CA THR A 1160 -4.21 -3.54 12.06
C THR A 1160 -4.77 -4.89 11.61
N GLN A 1161 -4.48 -5.32 10.38
CA GLN A 1161 -4.86 -6.63 9.84
C GLN A 1161 -3.64 -7.33 9.17
N PRO A 1162 -2.64 -7.77 9.94
CA PRO A 1162 -1.36 -8.24 9.40
C PRO A 1162 -1.43 -9.62 8.72
N GLU A 1163 -2.55 -10.33 8.89
CA GLU A 1163 -2.80 -11.68 8.36
C GLU A 1163 -4.12 -11.75 7.56
N ARG A 1164 -4.53 -10.66 6.92
CA ARG A 1164 -5.79 -10.58 6.16
C ARG A 1164 -5.83 -11.57 4.99
N VAL A 1165 -4.78 -11.59 4.19
CA VAL A 1165 -4.59 -12.52 3.07
C VAL A 1165 -3.27 -13.24 3.29
N VAL A 1166 -3.37 -14.48 3.75
CA VAL A 1166 -2.25 -15.37 4.10
C VAL A 1166 -2.53 -16.79 3.62
N PRO A 1167 -1.51 -17.64 3.45
CA PRO A 1167 -1.70 -19.02 3.00
C PRO A 1167 -2.46 -19.83 4.05
N ALA A 1168 -3.46 -20.56 3.58
CA ALA A 1168 -4.13 -21.61 4.33
C ALA A 1168 -3.64 -22.97 3.84
N GLU A 1169 -3.14 -23.79 4.77
CA GLU A 1169 -2.60 -25.12 4.49
C GLU A 1169 -3.51 -26.21 5.05
N GLY A 1170 -3.72 -27.29 4.30
CA GLY A 1170 -4.46 -28.43 4.81
C GLY A 1170 -4.52 -29.63 3.86
N PRO A 1171 -4.97 -30.80 4.37
CA PRO A 1171 -5.20 -31.96 3.53
C PRO A 1171 -6.44 -31.75 2.65
N THR A 1172 -6.38 -32.25 1.42
CA THR A 1172 -7.51 -32.35 0.50
C THR A 1172 -7.61 -33.75 -0.09
N THR A 1173 -8.82 -34.20 -0.41
CA THR A 1173 -9.04 -35.51 -1.03
C THR A 1173 -9.50 -35.31 -2.47
N LEU A 1174 -8.70 -35.81 -3.41
CA LEU A 1174 -8.94 -35.76 -4.84
C LEU A 1174 -9.75 -36.98 -5.31
N ASP A 1175 -10.74 -36.76 -6.18
CA ASP A 1175 -11.44 -37.85 -6.87
C ASP A 1175 -10.59 -38.36 -8.04
N VAL A 1176 -9.57 -39.16 -7.72
CA VAL A 1176 -8.60 -39.65 -8.70
C VAL A 1176 -9.17 -40.82 -9.49
N SER A 1177 -9.12 -40.69 -10.81
CA SER A 1177 -9.46 -41.72 -11.78
C SER A 1177 -8.20 -42.23 -12.50
N PRO A 1178 -8.06 -43.54 -12.77
CA PRO A 1178 -6.95 -44.04 -13.58
C PRO A 1178 -7.09 -43.60 -15.04
N SER A 1179 -5.97 -43.22 -15.67
CA SER A 1179 -5.87 -42.95 -17.11
C SER A 1179 -4.90 -43.94 -17.79
N ASP A 1180 -4.87 -43.97 -19.13
CA ASP A 1180 -3.93 -44.83 -19.88
C ASP A 1180 -2.50 -44.30 -19.71
N GLY A 1181 -1.80 -44.75 -18.67
CA GLY A 1181 -0.41 -44.35 -18.39
C GLY A 1181 -0.20 -43.59 -17.07
N GLY A 1182 -1.25 -43.11 -16.43
CA GLY A 1182 -1.18 -42.40 -15.15
C GLY A 1182 -2.53 -42.18 -14.47
N SER A 1183 -2.82 -40.95 -14.06
CA SER A 1183 -4.00 -40.55 -13.28
C SER A 1183 -4.68 -39.30 -13.85
N GLY A 1184 -5.92 -39.05 -13.44
CA GLY A 1184 -6.58 -37.77 -13.67
C GLY A 1184 -7.61 -37.44 -12.59
N PHE A 1185 -7.82 -36.16 -12.32
CA PHE A 1185 -8.76 -35.64 -11.33
C PHE A 1185 -9.33 -34.29 -11.77
N SER A 1186 -10.29 -33.76 -11.04
CA SER A 1186 -10.80 -32.40 -11.23
C SER A 1186 -10.57 -31.59 -9.95
N TYR A 1187 -10.19 -30.32 -10.10
CA TYR A 1187 -10.06 -29.39 -8.99
C TYR A 1187 -10.67 -28.04 -9.34
N ASP A 1188 -11.31 -27.38 -8.38
CA ASP A 1188 -11.91 -26.05 -8.53
C ASP A 1188 -10.95 -25.03 -7.93
N PHE A 1189 -10.19 -24.32 -8.77
CA PHE A 1189 -9.32 -23.23 -8.32
C PHE A 1189 -10.17 -21.97 -8.10
N PRO A 1190 -10.26 -21.42 -6.87
CA PRO A 1190 -11.13 -20.28 -6.58
C PRO A 1190 -10.82 -19.04 -7.42
N ALA A 1191 -11.78 -18.13 -7.56
CA ALA A 1191 -11.52 -16.80 -8.12
C ALA A 1191 -10.48 -16.06 -7.27
N HIS A 1192 -9.63 -15.24 -7.91
CA HIS A 1192 -8.56 -14.48 -7.26
C HIS A 1192 -7.74 -15.33 -6.26
N SER A 1193 -7.13 -16.41 -6.73
CA SER A 1193 -6.39 -17.35 -5.88
C SER A 1193 -5.01 -17.72 -6.39
N ILE A 1194 -4.15 -18.11 -5.45
CA ILE A 1194 -2.91 -18.86 -5.67
C ILE A 1194 -3.10 -20.19 -4.94
N THR A 1195 -3.01 -21.31 -5.66
CA THR A 1195 -3.21 -22.66 -5.10
C THR A 1195 -2.07 -23.57 -5.50
N PHE A 1196 -1.41 -24.17 -4.51
CA PHE A 1196 -0.41 -25.21 -4.70
C PHE A 1196 -0.99 -26.56 -4.25
N LEU A 1197 -0.99 -27.55 -5.15
CA LEU A 1197 -1.36 -28.92 -4.86
C LEU A 1197 -0.12 -29.80 -4.82
N ARG A 1198 0.11 -30.40 -3.66
CA ARG A 1198 1.22 -31.29 -3.33
C ARG A 1198 0.78 -32.74 -3.51
N LEU A 1199 1.25 -33.38 -4.60
CA LEU A 1199 0.76 -34.65 -5.11
C LEU A 1199 1.80 -35.77 -4.89
N SER A 1200 1.49 -36.68 -3.97
CA SER A 1200 2.29 -37.90 -3.76
C SER A 1200 1.94 -39.01 -4.74
N GLU A 1201 2.92 -39.88 -5.02
CA GLU A 1201 2.70 -41.10 -5.82
C GLU A 1201 2.00 -42.16 -4.98
N ALA A 1202 0.99 -42.81 -5.53
CA ALA A 1202 0.28 -43.91 -4.91
C ALA A 1202 1.21 -45.14 -4.82
N ASP A 1203 1.24 -45.78 -3.65
CA ASP A 1203 1.96 -47.04 -3.45
C ASP A 1203 1.55 -48.06 -4.53
N ALA A 1204 2.53 -48.62 -5.24
CA ALA A 1204 2.34 -49.72 -6.18
C ALA A 1204 1.87 -50.98 -5.42
N GLY A 1205 0.56 -51.09 -5.18
CA GLY A 1205 -0.09 -52.19 -4.46
C GLY A 1205 0.02 -53.56 -5.14
#